data_AF-A0A850GJ56-F1
#
_entry.id   AF-A0A850GJ56-F1
#
_cell.length_a   1.000
_cell.length_b   1.000
_cell.length_c   1.000
_cell.angle_alpha   90.00
_cell.angle_beta   90.00
_cell.angle_gamma   90.00
#
_symmetry.space_group_name_H-M   'P 1'
#
loop_
_entity.id
_entity.type
_entity.pdbx_description
1 polymer ?
#
loop_
_entity_poly.entity_id
_entity_poly.type
_entity_poly.pdbx_seq_one_letter_code
_entity_poly.pdbx_strand_id
1 'polypeptide(L)'
;MNREVTFADITRAVENRDPQLAGLVVLYLNIADPPEDRPEGAEQSEARPLGQDAWTLQKLRSTLGPYSLWGKSADEIKAIRADAWDSLMAAPHPPPRLRLGQLLIDLYERDEEWARAALVEIFSRAKICWGVWKAFKRIYKLSEQRHDAELFGVLAWRLDVFSNKPNNSSEVSPATQAYMRRRAWRYLRYLGTAVPELYPQFAVQVMRHYEAGYTPYGCWIIHHIWNYTSLIGSRSVWMGDPPDKLANRAFDAAWKVSAEPLLRLIEDSENDGVLRFATRSLEQDFPETLREVDPAWLGRLGRKRAGSVHEFVISLLERSPEFHQSKLAGLGLHDMVLDLLTSPSEKAAKYAIEYAKVHGGALSVERLLELMREGTSKARSFAEGQLEALSGQDIGLANLASLLGSSAHDFAIKKIEKAFEPKDLSPELYVDLLTGGWRQRQWMDGFFSKKKQKPSAAQLKYAVESPRLSYWDKQTVFRQLGGYEAAEIGVAWIKEKLLEPEFSDEIGNWLRRGMLSGDALDVEWIKGLVMNSRLRGIALDVLGNTKLVKPRRVGLAWLLAMARQGDPQIYAFARGHLLEHFDPGDYAPGEGSDRAAGLDRLWAMATGKQEPEAVRQIAQTYLLYHHPEIGPDAEDPLRGVLESKLAASDYTLERLRGLFFEARPDVRRFAAAIGAKELIRWGDRDLVYALAASEYKEPRKIGSEALLKIGEDEDEEGGAPLDWLVPARVFALAESTVKSSREVASALIRRHYHRLGGAARLAWLMESPDREVRLFAVRLLWEQHRPLTIPTSWKPAKGPGPRPTAESAEAMAVPAADERFEDGEALRQFLRTVLFGLPPGRMERREPIAGLPSRHLSASAAKRRLIEVVRDLGVEDRGFASIAVAVLDEFMRSLARGEWQACVAALARIRAAHPDIETLLPPAVERKSA
;
A
#
# COMPACT_ATOMS: atom_id res chain seq x y z
N MET A 1 -2.14 -27.90 -0.32
CA MET A 1 -3.24 -28.40 0.54
C MET A 1 -4.11 -29.28 -0.33
N ASN A 2 -4.24 -30.57 0.00
CA ASN A 2 -5.17 -31.47 -0.67
C ASN A 2 -6.60 -31.03 -0.39
N ARG A 3 -7.47 -31.05 -1.40
CA ARG A 3 -8.91 -30.78 -1.23
C ARG A 3 -9.51 -31.85 -0.32
N GLU A 4 -10.42 -31.46 0.58
CA GLU A 4 -11.05 -32.38 1.55
C GLU A 4 -11.96 -33.41 0.88
N VAL A 5 -12.63 -33.06 -0.22
CA VAL A 5 -13.48 -33.96 -1.02
C VAL A 5 -13.29 -33.67 -2.51
N THR A 6 -13.20 -34.74 -3.31
CA THR A 6 -13.07 -34.68 -4.77
C THR A 6 -14.32 -35.23 -5.48
N PHE A 7 -14.47 -34.96 -6.78
CA PHE A 7 -15.56 -35.54 -7.58
C PHE A 7 -15.47 -37.08 -7.65
N ALA A 8 -14.27 -37.64 -7.58
CA ALA A 8 -14.05 -39.08 -7.54
C ALA A 8 -14.62 -39.70 -6.25
N ASP A 9 -14.48 -39.02 -5.11
CA ASP A 9 -15.06 -39.48 -3.84
C ASP A 9 -16.59 -39.51 -3.89
N ILE A 10 -17.22 -38.51 -4.53
CA ILE A 10 -18.68 -38.50 -4.75
C ILE A 10 -19.10 -39.66 -5.64
N THR A 11 -18.36 -39.93 -6.72
CA THR A 11 -18.67 -41.03 -7.64
C THR A 11 -18.58 -42.37 -6.92
N ARG A 12 -17.52 -42.57 -6.12
CA ARG A 12 -17.35 -43.76 -5.28
C ARG A 12 -18.46 -43.90 -4.24
N ALA A 13 -18.88 -42.80 -3.62
CA ALA A 13 -20.01 -42.79 -2.69
C ALA A 13 -21.32 -43.23 -3.35
N VAL A 14 -21.56 -42.82 -4.60
CA VAL A 14 -22.71 -43.28 -5.42
C VAL A 14 -22.62 -44.77 -5.74
N GLU A 15 -21.44 -45.28 -6.08
CA GLU A 15 -21.21 -46.70 -6.38
C GLU A 15 -21.41 -47.59 -5.15
N ASN A 16 -20.98 -47.12 -3.98
CA ASN A 16 -21.05 -47.85 -2.72
C ASN A 16 -22.35 -47.64 -1.93
N ARG A 17 -23.32 -46.88 -2.47
CA ARG A 17 -24.57 -46.50 -1.78
C ARG A 17 -24.30 -45.87 -0.40
N ASP A 18 -23.31 -45.00 -0.32
CA ASP A 18 -22.87 -44.38 0.92
C ASP A 18 -23.98 -43.49 1.52
N PRO A 19 -24.41 -43.71 2.78
CA PRO A 19 -25.41 -42.87 3.44
C PRO A 19 -24.96 -41.40 3.61
N GLN A 20 -23.66 -41.12 3.53
CA GLN A 20 -23.11 -39.76 3.63
C GLN A 20 -23.06 -39.02 2.29
N LEU A 21 -23.56 -39.60 1.20
CA LEU A 21 -23.50 -39.02 -0.15
C LEU A 21 -23.99 -37.56 -0.18
N ALA A 22 -25.10 -37.26 0.48
CA ALA A 22 -25.64 -35.90 0.51
C ALA A 22 -24.70 -34.91 1.22
N GLY A 23 -24.11 -35.32 2.35
CA GLY A 23 -23.11 -34.54 3.08
C GLY A 23 -21.85 -34.27 2.24
N LEU A 24 -21.36 -35.27 1.52
CA LEU A 24 -20.22 -35.14 0.61
C LEU A 24 -20.51 -34.16 -0.54
N VAL A 25 -21.68 -34.26 -1.17
CA VAL A 25 -22.10 -33.32 -2.24
C VAL A 25 -22.22 -31.89 -1.71
N VAL A 26 -22.80 -31.70 -0.52
CA VAL A 26 -22.94 -30.37 0.11
C VAL A 26 -21.57 -29.77 0.42
N LEU A 27 -20.67 -30.54 1.04
CA LEU A 27 -19.32 -30.09 1.34
C LEU A 27 -18.58 -29.70 0.05
N TYR A 28 -18.62 -30.58 -0.95
CA TYR A 28 -17.97 -30.38 -2.23
C TYR A 28 -18.41 -29.08 -2.94
N LEU A 29 -19.70 -28.74 -2.87
CA LEU A 29 -20.24 -27.51 -3.47
C LEU A 29 -19.89 -26.23 -2.71
N ASN A 30 -19.42 -26.33 -1.47
CA ASN A 30 -18.94 -25.20 -0.67
C ASN A 30 -17.44 -24.92 -0.87
N ILE A 31 -16.71 -25.85 -1.48
CA ILE A 31 -15.31 -25.65 -1.86
C ILE A 31 -15.26 -24.90 -3.20
N ALA A 32 -14.30 -23.98 -3.37
CA ALA A 32 -14.09 -23.29 -4.64
C ALA A 32 -13.75 -24.28 -5.77
N ASP A 33 -14.10 -23.97 -7.02
CA ASP A 33 -13.70 -24.78 -8.17
C ASP A 33 -12.16 -24.88 -8.25
N PRO A 34 -11.58 -26.04 -8.60
CA PRO A 34 -10.16 -26.12 -8.88
C PRO A 34 -9.81 -25.25 -10.09
N PRO A 35 -8.57 -24.73 -10.17
CA PRO A 35 -8.09 -24.02 -11.34
C PRO A 35 -8.30 -24.83 -12.64
N GLU A 36 -8.82 -24.20 -13.68
CA GLU A 36 -9.14 -24.84 -14.97
C GLU A 36 -7.88 -25.16 -15.81
N ASP A 37 -6.68 -24.84 -15.30
CA ASP A 37 -5.40 -25.14 -15.94
C ASP A 37 -4.87 -26.55 -15.66
N ARG A 38 -5.48 -27.27 -14.71
CA ARG A 38 -4.98 -28.56 -14.21
C ARG A 38 -6.13 -29.46 -13.72
N PRO A 39 -5.92 -30.77 -13.56
CA PRO A 39 -6.93 -31.66 -12.98
C PRO A 39 -7.13 -31.39 -11.47
N GLU A 40 -8.29 -31.78 -10.94
CA GLU A 40 -8.74 -31.48 -9.56
C GLU A 40 -7.77 -31.89 -8.43
N GLY A 41 -6.95 -32.92 -8.66
CA GLY A 41 -5.97 -33.44 -7.69
C GLY A 41 -4.52 -33.03 -7.94
N ALA A 42 -4.23 -32.16 -8.90
CA ALA A 42 -2.86 -31.74 -9.22
C ALA A 42 -2.27 -30.79 -8.18
N GLU A 43 -0.95 -30.87 -7.99
CA GLU A 43 -0.22 -29.97 -7.10
C GLU A 43 -0.19 -28.52 -7.62
N GLN A 44 0.06 -27.56 -6.72
CA GLN A 44 0.13 -26.14 -7.08
C GLN A 44 1.27 -25.82 -8.06
N SER A 45 2.35 -26.59 -8.00
CA SER A 45 3.52 -26.52 -8.89
C SER A 45 3.21 -26.84 -10.36
N GLU A 46 2.11 -27.53 -10.64
CA GLU A 46 1.74 -27.97 -12.00
C GLU A 46 0.95 -26.90 -12.80
N ALA A 47 0.95 -25.64 -12.34
CA ALA A 47 0.24 -24.55 -12.99
C ALA A 47 0.72 -24.31 -14.42
N ARG A 48 -0.21 -24.23 -15.38
CA ARG A 48 0.09 -23.92 -16.78
C ARG A 48 -0.77 -22.74 -17.26
N PRO A 49 -0.20 -21.72 -17.92
CA PRO A 49 -1.02 -20.63 -18.43
C PRO A 49 -1.99 -21.15 -19.49
N LEU A 50 -3.30 -20.91 -19.28
CA LEU A 50 -4.34 -21.20 -20.27
C LEU A 50 -4.20 -20.26 -21.47
N GLY A 51 -4.38 -20.79 -22.68
CA GLY A 51 -4.42 -19.97 -23.89
C GLY A 51 -5.60 -19.01 -23.89
N GLN A 52 -5.47 -17.87 -24.60
CA GLN A 52 -6.53 -16.84 -24.67
C GLN A 52 -7.86 -17.37 -25.22
N ASP A 53 -7.83 -18.40 -26.06
CA ASP A 53 -9.03 -19.02 -26.63
C ASP A 53 -9.63 -20.14 -25.78
N ALA A 54 -9.00 -20.52 -24.67
CA ALA A 54 -9.48 -21.60 -23.82
C ALA A 54 -10.89 -21.33 -23.28
N TRP A 55 -11.73 -22.37 -23.27
CA TRP A 55 -13.06 -22.30 -22.67
C TRP A 55 -12.97 -22.44 -21.16
N THR A 56 -13.29 -21.36 -20.46
CA THR A 56 -13.30 -21.22 -19.00
C THR A 56 -14.70 -20.86 -18.51
N LEU A 57 -14.99 -21.00 -17.21
CA LEU A 57 -16.23 -20.51 -16.60
C LEU A 57 -16.46 -19.02 -16.84
N GLN A 58 -15.38 -18.23 -16.83
CA GLN A 58 -15.46 -16.80 -17.12
C GLN A 58 -15.87 -16.55 -18.58
N LYS A 59 -15.28 -17.28 -19.54
CA LYS A 59 -15.66 -17.19 -20.96
C LYS A 59 -17.12 -17.63 -21.16
N LEU A 60 -17.56 -18.70 -20.51
CA LEU A 60 -18.96 -19.12 -20.52
C LEU A 60 -19.88 -18.02 -19.99
N ARG A 61 -19.58 -17.43 -18.82
CA ARG A 61 -20.39 -16.33 -18.24
C ARG A 61 -20.47 -15.13 -19.19
N SER A 62 -19.36 -14.74 -19.80
CA SER A 62 -19.35 -13.64 -20.77
C SER A 62 -20.21 -13.96 -22.00
N THR A 63 -20.09 -15.17 -22.55
CA THR A 63 -20.85 -15.61 -23.73
C THR A 63 -22.35 -15.68 -23.47
N LEU A 64 -22.74 -16.10 -22.26
CA LEU A 64 -24.13 -16.19 -21.82
C LEU A 64 -24.68 -14.87 -21.25
N GLY A 65 -23.86 -13.81 -21.22
CA GLY A 65 -24.21 -12.52 -20.65
C GLY A 65 -25.32 -11.81 -21.43
N PRO A 66 -26.16 -10.98 -20.78
CA PRO A 66 -27.26 -10.28 -21.44
C PRO A 66 -26.81 -9.43 -22.64
N TYR A 67 -25.62 -8.82 -22.56
CA TYR A 67 -25.06 -7.99 -23.64
C TYR A 67 -24.67 -8.82 -24.87
N SER A 68 -24.01 -9.95 -24.68
CA SER A 68 -23.58 -10.86 -25.77
C SER A 68 -24.75 -11.54 -26.48
N LEU A 69 -25.89 -11.65 -25.80
CA LEU A 69 -27.12 -12.22 -26.35
C LEU A 69 -28.09 -11.16 -26.89
N TRP A 70 -27.75 -9.88 -26.81
CA TRP A 70 -28.62 -8.79 -27.25
C TRP A 70 -28.82 -8.83 -28.77
N GLY A 71 -30.06 -8.58 -29.21
CA GLY A 71 -30.43 -8.59 -30.64
C GLY A 71 -30.57 -9.97 -31.28
N LYS A 72 -30.31 -11.06 -30.53
CA LYS A 72 -30.44 -12.43 -31.04
C LYS A 72 -31.85 -12.98 -30.86
N SER A 73 -32.28 -13.81 -31.80
CA SER A 73 -33.54 -14.56 -31.74
C SER A 73 -33.50 -15.66 -30.65
N ALA A 74 -34.67 -16.17 -30.27
CA ALA A 74 -34.78 -17.23 -29.26
C ALA A 74 -34.03 -18.52 -29.67
N ASP A 75 -34.05 -18.86 -30.97
CA ASP A 75 -33.37 -20.05 -31.50
C ASP A 75 -31.85 -19.87 -31.53
N GLU A 76 -31.36 -18.68 -31.91
CA GLU A 76 -29.93 -18.36 -31.82
C GLU A 76 -29.44 -18.38 -30.37
N ILE A 77 -30.19 -17.81 -29.43
CA ILE A 77 -29.85 -17.86 -28.00
C ILE A 77 -29.79 -19.31 -27.51
N LYS A 78 -30.69 -20.17 -27.98
CA LYS A 78 -30.71 -21.59 -27.64
C LYS A 78 -29.49 -22.31 -28.21
N ALA A 79 -29.14 -22.08 -29.47
CA ALA A 79 -27.95 -22.65 -30.11
C ALA A 79 -26.67 -22.21 -29.41
N ILE A 80 -26.48 -20.91 -29.18
CA ILE A 80 -25.30 -20.37 -28.46
C ILE A 80 -25.16 -20.96 -27.07
N ARG A 81 -26.28 -21.12 -26.35
CA ARG A 81 -26.25 -21.78 -25.04
C ARG A 81 -25.75 -23.21 -25.16
N ALA A 82 -26.28 -24.00 -26.09
CA ALA A 82 -25.83 -25.37 -26.29
C ALA A 82 -24.34 -25.42 -26.64
N ASP A 83 -23.92 -24.68 -27.67
CA ASP A 83 -22.55 -24.69 -28.18
C ASP A 83 -21.53 -24.24 -27.14
N ALA A 84 -21.84 -23.19 -26.35
CA ALA A 84 -20.94 -22.70 -25.31
C ALA A 84 -20.81 -23.69 -24.15
N TRP A 85 -21.91 -24.37 -23.77
CA TRP A 85 -21.87 -25.42 -22.75
C TRP A 85 -21.08 -26.64 -23.23
N ASP A 86 -21.30 -27.07 -24.46
CA ASP A 86 -20.59 -28.21 -25.06
C ASP A 86 -19.09 -27.91 -25.19
N SER A 87 -18.75 -26.69 -25.61
CA SER A 87 -17.35 -26.25 -25.70
C SER A 87 -16.64 -26.19 -24.35
N LEU A 88 -17.31 -25.72 -23.29
CA LEU A 88 -16.75 -25.76 -21.93
C LEU A 88 -16.57 -27.19 -21.45
N MET A 89 -17.58 -28.05 -21.62
CA MET A 89 -17.49 -29.44 -21.17
C MET A 89 -16.46 -30.27 -21.95
N ALA A 90 -16.15 -29.87 -23.19
CA ALA A 90 -15.09 -30.46 -24.01
C ALA A 90 -13.69 -29.91 -23.72
N ALA A 91 -13.55 -28.88 -22.87
CA ALA A 91 -12.25 -28.38 -22.44
C ALA A 91 -11.45 -29.49 -21.70
N PRO A 92 -10.12 -29.38 -21.59
CA PRO A 92 -9.31 -30.40 -20.91
C PRO A 92 -9.68 -30.61 -19.43
N HIS A 93 -9.93 -29.50 -18.71
CA HIS A 93 -10.18 -29.50 -17.27
C HIS A 93 -11.38 -28.62 -16.91
N PRO A 94 -12.61 -29.00 -17.32
CA PRO A 94 -13.80 -28.25 -16.95
C PRO A 94 -14.02 -28.37 -15.44
N PRO A 95 -14.61 -27.34 -14.80
CA PRO A 95 -14.90 -27.37 -13.37
C PRO A 95 -15.69 -28.64 -13.02
N PRO A 96 -15.15 -29.53 -12.18
CA PRO A 96 -15.71 -30.87 -12.06
C PRO A 96 -17.12 -30.89 -11.45
N ARG A 97 -17.50 -29.88 -10.65
CA ARG A 97 -18.89 -29.71 -10.15
C ARG A 97 -19.95 -29.69 -11.23
N LEU A 98 -19.63 -29.29 -12.47
CA LEU A 98 -20.60 -29.26 -13.57
C LEU A 98 -21.08 -30.67 -13.93
N ARG A 99 -20.25 -31.69 -13.67
CA ARG A 99 -20.56 -33.10 -13.90
C ARG A 99 -21.60 -33.65 -12.92
N LEU A 100 -21.75 -33.03 -11.75
CA LEU A 100 -22.84 -33.37 -10.80
C LEU A 100 -24.21 -33.28 -11.45
N GLY A 101 -24.38 -32.41 -12.46
CA GLY A 101 -25.64 -32.27 -13.16
C GLY A 101 -26.10 -33.57 -13.81
N GLN A 102 -25.21 -34.33 -14.45
CA GLN A 102 -25.57 -35.60 -15.06
C GLN A 102 -25.62 -36.71 -14.01
N LEU A 103 -24.64 -36.76 -13.11
CA LEU A 103 -24.58 -37.76 -12.04
C LEU A 103 -25.87 -37.83 -11.21
N LEU A 104 -26.44 -36.69 -10.82
CA LEU A 104 -27.68 -36.64 -10.04
C LEU A 104 -28.92 -37.01 -10.87
N ILE A 105 -28.92 -36.73 -12.17
CA ILE A 105 -30.00 -37.18 -13.08
C ILE A 105 -29.96 -38.70 -13.18
N ASP A 106 -28.78 -39.27 -13.41
CA ASP A 106 -28.60 -40.71 -13.51
C ASP A 106 -28.99 -41.39 -12.18
N LEU A 107 -28.66 -40.77 -11.05
CA LEU A 107 -29.09 -41.20 -9.71
C LEU A 107 -30.61 -41.34 -9.60
N TYR A 108 -31.35 -40.33 -10.09
CA TYR A 108 -32.80 -40.31 -10.07
C TYR A 108 -33.42 -41.33 -11.04
N GLU A 109 -32.77 -41.52 -12.20
CA GLU A 109 -33.25 -42.44 -13.23
C GLU A 109 -33.08 -43.92 -12.83
N ARG A 110 -32.22 -44.24 -11.86
CA ARG A 110 -32.12 -45.59 -11.25
C ARG A 110 -33.40 -46.04 -10.53
N ASP A 111 -34.25 -45.09 -10.12
CA ASP A 111 -35.52 -45.35 -9.42
C ASP A 111 -35.38 -46.21 -8.14
N GLU A 112 -34.30 -46.00 -7.40
CA GLU A 112 -34.03 -46.68 -6.12
C GLU A 112 -34.39 -45.78 -4.92
N GLU A 113 -34.93 -46.37 -3.84
CA GLU A 113 -35.38 -45.62 -2.65
C GLU A 113 -34.24 -44.87 -1.95
N TRP A 114 -33.06 -45.50 -1.84
CA TRP A 114 -31.84 -44.85 -1.33
C TRP A 114 -31.50 -43.58 -2.14
N ALA A 115 -31.74 -43.62 -3.46
CA ALA A 115 -31.37 -42.55 -4.40
C ALA A 115 -32.27 -41.36 -4.16
N ARG A 116 -33.56 -41.68 -4.04
CA ARG A 116 -34.64 -40.75 -3.74
C ARG A 116 -34.34 -40.02 -2.45
N ALA A 117 -34.07 -40.75 -1.36
CA ALA A 117 -33.72 -40.18 -0.06
C ALA A 117 -32.48 -39.28 -0.14
N ALA A 118 -31.40 -39.74 -0.79
CA ALA A 118 -30.19 -38.95 -0.98
C ALA A 118 -30.44 -37.67 -1.79
N LEU A 119 -31.26 -37.73 -2.85
CA LEU A 119 -31.61 -36.56 -3.68
C LEU A 119 -32.45 -35.55 -2.91
N VAL A 120 -33.39 -36.01 -2.08
CA VAL A 120 -34.18 -35.13 -1.20
C VAL A 120 -33.25 -34.37 -0.26
N GLU A 121 -32.29 -35.05 0.37
CA GLU A 121 -31.32 -34.40 1.25
C GLU A 121 -30.37 -33.45 0.49
N ILE A 122 -29.92 -33.85 -0.70
CA ILE A 122 -29.10 -33.00 -1.56
C ILE A 122 -29.87 -31.72 -1.94
N PHE A 123 -31.08 -31.83 -2.46
CA PHE A 123 -31.84 -30.64 -2.88
C PHE A 123 -32.31 -29.77 -1.72
N SER A 124 -32.44 -30.34 -0.52
CA SER A 124 -32.79 -29.55 0.66
C SER A 124 -31.64 -28.66 1.14
N ARG A 125 -30.38 -29.16 1.09
CA ARG A 125 -29.21 -28.51 1.70
C ARG A 125 -28.22 -27.90 0.71
N ALA A 126 -28.05 -28.50 -0.47
CA ALA A 126 -26.98 -28.14 -1.40
C ALA A 126 -27.06 -26.70 -1.90
N LYS A 127 -25.90 -26.12 -2.22
CA LYS A 127 -25.81 -24.85 -2.92
C LYS A 127 -26.29 -25.03 -4.36
N ILE A 128 -27.33 -24.29 -4.75
CA ILE A 128 -27.83 -24.34 -6.13
C ILE A 128 -26.96 -23.48 -7.04
N CYS A 129 -26.15 -24.14 -7.87
CA CYS A 129 -25.27 -23.55 -8.86
C CYS A 129 -25.34 -24.35 -10.18
N TRP A 130 -24.63 -23.93 -11.23
CA TRP A 130 -24.47 -24.74 -12.43
C TRP A 130 -23.89 -26.13 -12.12
N GLY A 131 -24.32 -27.14 -12.88
CA GLY A 131 -24.21 -28.55 -12.48
C GLY A 131 -25.49 -28.99 -11.78
N VAL A 132 -25.61 -28.73 -10.48
CA VAL A 132 -26.81 -29.09 -9.68
C VAL A 132 -28.10 -28.52 -10.27
N TRP A 133 -28.08 -27.28 -10.78
CA TRP A 133 -29.24 -26.66 -11.43
C TRP A 133 -29.68 -27.37 -12.72
N LYS A 134 -28.77 -28.05 -13.43
CA LYS A 134 -29.12 -28.90 -14.58
C LYS A 134 -29.95 -30.08 -14.10
N ALA A 135 -29.48 -30.78 -13.05
CA ALA A 135 -30.20 -31.88 -12.43
C ALA A 135 -31.56 -31.43 -11.88
N PHE A 136 -31.56 -30.35 -11.10
CA PHE A 136 -32.76 -29.75 -10.51
C PHE A 136 -33.88 -29.57 -11.54
N LYS A 137 -33.61 -28.90 -12.66
CA LYS A 137 -34.61 -28.64 -13.70
C LYS A 137 -35.09 -29.92 -14.40
N ARG A 138 -34.21 -30.91 -14.60
CA ARG A 138 -34.56 -32.16 -15.27
C ARG A 138 -35.40 -33.04 -14.33
N ILE A 139 -34.92 -33.26 -13.11
CA ILE A 139 -35.59 -34.07 -12.10
C ILE A 139 -36.94 -33.43 -11.73
N TYR A 140 -37.03 -32.10 -11.61
CA TYR A 140 -38.31 -31.42 -11.40
C TYR A 140 -39.36 -31.77 -12.47
N LYS A 141 -38.97 -31.84 -13.75
CA LYS A 141 -39.90 -32.24 -14.83
C LYS A 141 -40.20 -33.73 -14.81
N LEU A 142 -39.23 -34.55 -14.44
CA LEU A 142 -39.42 -35.99 -14.32
C LEU A 142 -40.31 -36.33 -13.12
N SER A 143 -40.21 -35.62 -12.00
CA SER A 143 -41.07 -35.81 -10.83
C SER A 143 -42.51 -35.39 -11.12
N GLU A 144 -42.73 -34.33 -11.92
CA GLU A 144 -44.05 -34.02 -12.48
C GLU A 144 -44.59 -35.20 -13.33
N GLN A 145 -43.77 -35.79 -14.19
CA GLN A 145 -44.19 -36.89 -15.08
C GLN A 145 -44.47 -38.20 -14.34
N ARG A 146 -43.62 -38.53 -13.36
CA ARG A 146 -43.70 -39.75 -12.56
C ARG A 146 -44.67 -39.64 -11.38
N HIS A 147 -45.26 -38.46 -11.16
CA HIS A 147 -46.05 -38.16 -9.96
C HIS A 147 -45.30 -38.47 -8.65
N ASP A 148 -44.00 -38.18 -8.64
CA ASP A 148 -43.14 -38.35 -7.48
C ASP A 148 -43.36 -37.16 -6.52
N ALA A 149 -44.27 -37.35 -5.56
CA ALA A 149 -44.69 -36.30 -4.64
C ALA A 149 -43.55 -35.80 -3.74
N GLU A 150 -42.64 -36.68 -3.34
CA GLU A 150 -41.55 -36.35 -2.42
C GLU A 150 -40.49 -35.48 -3.12
N LEU A 151 -39.99 -35.90 -4.29
CA LEU A 151 -39.04 -35.09 -5.06
C LEU A 151 -39.68 -33.80 -5.57
N PHE A 152 -40.94 -33.86 -5.99
CA PHE A 152 -41.68 -32.64 -6.31
C PHE A 152 -41.73 -31.70 -5.12
N GLY A 153 -42.04 -32.22 -3.93
CA GLY A 153 -42.14 -31.48 -2.67
C GLY A 153 -40.90 -30.65 -2.36
N VAL A 154 -39.75 -31.31 -2.26
CA VAL A 154 -38.46 -30.65 -1.94
C VAL A 154 -38.05 -29.66 -3.02
N LEU A 155 -38.26 -29.97 -4.31
CA LEU A 155 -37.89 -29.09 -5.41
C LEU A 155 -38.81 -27.86 -5.48
N ALA A 156 -40.12 -28.04 -5.29
CA ALA A 156 -41.08 -26.94 -5.25
C ALA A 156 -40.82 -26.03 -4.04
N TRP A 157 -40.63 -26.59 -2.84
CA TRP A 157 -40.20 -25.84 -1.66
C TRP A 157 -38.91 -25.06 -1.94
N ARG A 158 -37.90 -25.73 -2.51
CA ARG A 158 -36.60 -25.11 -2.79
C ARG A 158 -36.70 -23.95 -3.77
N LEU A 159 -37.63 -24.00 -4.74
CA LEU A 159 -37.94 -22.87 -5.62
C LEU A 159 -38.62 -21.70 -4.88
N ASP A 160 -39.43 -22.01 -3.87
CA ASP A 160 -40.16 -21.01 -3.10
C ASP A 160 -39.23 -20.20 -2.19
N VAL A 161 -38.31 -20.89 -1.51
CA VAL A 161 -37.34 -20.30 -0.58
C VAL A 161 -35.96 -20.05 -1.21
N PHE A 162 -35.83 -20.13 -2.53
CA PHE A 162 -34.56 -20.17 -3.25
C PHE A 162 -33.60 -19.03 -2.86
N SER A 163 -34.11 -17.80 -2.71
CA SER A 163 -33.31 -16.63 -2.34
C SER A 163 -32.82 -16.65 -0.89
N ASN A 164 -33.49 -17.40 -0.01
CA ASN A 164 -33.13 -17.57 1.41
C ASN A 164 -32.15 -18.73 1.65
N LYS A 165 -31.83 -19.51 0.61
CA LYS A 165 -30.98 -20.69 0.71
C LYS A 165 -29.70 -20.56 -0.12
N PRO A 166 -28.64 -21.34 0.20
CA PRO A 166 -27.39 -21.29 -0.55
C PRO A 166 -27.62 -21.45 -2.06
N ASN A 167 -27.24 -20.43 -2.81
CA ASN A 167 -27.34 -20.39 -4.27
C ASN A 167 -26.21 -19.57 -4.87
N ASN A 168 -26.01 -19.68 -6.18
CA ASN A 168 -25.15 -18.79 -6.94
C ASN A 168 -26.00 -17.88 -7.83
N SER A 169 -26.24 -16.66 -7.36
CA SER A 169 -27.07 -15.66 -8.04
C SER A 169 -26.52 -15.20 -9.39
N SER A 170 -25.22 -15.37 -9.64
CA SER A 170 -24.59 -15.07 -10.94
C SER A 170 -24.84 -16.15 -12.00
N GLU A 171 -25.24 -17.36 -11.57
CA GLU A 171 -25.41 -18.52 -12.45
C GLU A 171 -26.90 -18.83 -12.72
N VAL A 172 -27.79 -18.58 -11.75
CA VAL A 172 -29.23 -18.78 -11.91
C VAL A 172 -29.95 -17.44 -11.86
N SER A 173 -30.48 -17.01 -13.01
CA SER A 173 -31.20 -15.73 -13.09
C SER A 173 -32.50 -15.70 -12.26
N PRO A 174 -32.82 -14.55 -11.62
CA PRO A 174 -34.09 -14.38 -10.90
C PRO A 174 -35.34 -14.62 -11.76
N ALA A 175 -35.27 -14.29 -13.05
CA ALA A 175 -36.37 -14.53 -13.99
C ALA A 175 -36.66 -16.02 -14.18
N THR A 176 -35.61 -16.86 -14.28
CA THR A 176 -35.77 -18.32 -14.43
C THR A 176 -36.32 -18.93 -13.14
N GLN A 177 -35.81 -18.49 -11.99
CA GLN A 177 -36.33 -18.91 -10.68
C GLN A 177 -37.82 -18.56 -10.54
N ALA A 178 -38.22 -17.32 -10.85
CA ALA A 178 -39.61 -16.89 -10.77
C ALA A 178 -40.52 -17.69 -11.73
N TYR A 179 -40.05 -18.01 -12.94
CA TYR A 179 -40.77 -18.86 -13.88
C TYR A 179 -40.99 -20.27 -13.30
N MET A 180 -39.94 -20.91 -12.80
CA MET A 180 -40.02 -22.27 -12.24
C MET A 180 -40.94 -22.31 -11.01
N ARG A 181 -40.85 -21.32 -10.12
CA ARG A 181 -41.74 -21.19 -8.95
C ARG A 181 -43.21 -21.08 -9.35
N ARG A 182 -43.54 -20.26 -10.36
CA ARG A 182 -44.91 -20.16 -10.91
C ARG A 182 -45.34 -21.45 -11.59
N ARG A 183 -44.42 -22.17 -12.22
CA ARG A 183 -44.68 -23.48 -12.83
C ARG A 183 -45.06 -24.52 -11.78
N ALA A 184 -44.35 -24.57 -10.64
CA ALA A 184 -44.67 -25.48 -9.53
C ALA A 184 -46.08 -25.28 -9.00
N TRP A 185 -46.48 -24.03 -8.76
CA TRP A 185 -47.87 -23.75 -8.40
C TRP A 185 -48.85 -24.17 -9.50
N ARG A 186 -48.51 -23.92 -10.78
CA ARG A 186 -49.36 -24.32 -11.90
C ARG A 186 -49.59 -25.83 -11.94
N TYR A 187 -48.56 -26.63 -11.69
CA TYR A 187 -48.67 -28.09 -11.60
C TYR A 187 -49.59 -28.50 -10.45
N LEU A 188 -49.37 -27.98 -9.23
CA LEU A 188 -50.26 -28.26 -8.08
C LEU A 188 -51.72 -27.90 -8.37
N ARG A 189 -51.96 -26.77 -9.03
CA ARG A 189 -53.31 -26.35 -9.43
C ARG A 189 -53.93 -27.28 -10.48
N TYR A 190 -53.15 -27.74 -11.45
CA TYR A 190 -53.65 -28.72 -12.43
C TYR A 190 -53.94 -30.06 -11.76
N LEU A 191 -53.06 -30.52 -10.85
CA LEU A 191 -53.27 -31.72 -10.06
C LEU A 191 -54.58 -31.62 -9.25
N GLY A 192 -54.79 -30.54 -8.51
CA GLY A 192 -56.01 -30.35 -7.71
C GLY A 192 -57.28 -30.17 -8.53
N THR A 193 -57.17 -29.78 -9.81
CA THR A 193 -58.32 -29.71 -10.72
C THR A 193 -58.64 -31.07 -11.34
N ALA A 194 -57.61 -31.84 -11.73
CA ALA A 194 -57.77 -33.10 -12.43
C ALA A 194 -57.97 -34.30 -11.50
N VAL A 195 -57.23 -34.33 -10.38
CA VAL A 195 -57.25 -35.41 -9.38
C VAL A 195 -57.20 -34.78 -7.98
N PRO A 196 -58.33 -34.22 -7.48
CA PRO A 196 -58.37 -33.49 -6.21
C PRO A 196 -57.83 -34.30 -5.02
N GLU A 197 -58.05 -35.61 -4.97
CA GLU A 197 -57.60 -36.50 -3.89
C GLU A 197 -56.08 -36.57 -3.73
N LEU A 198 -55.32 -36.40 -4.82
CA LEU A 198 -53.86 -36.40 -4.78
C LEU A 198 -53.27 -35.03 -4.40
N TYR A 199 -54.06 -33.96 -4.47
CA TYR A 199 -53.56 -32.62 -4.19
C TYR A 199 -53.01 -32.47 -2.77
N PRO A 200 -53.72 -32.88 -1.69
CA PRO A 200 -53.18 -32.84 -0.33
C PRO A 200 -51.87 -33.61 -0.21
N GLN A 201 -51.76 -34.80 -0.83
CA GLN A 201 -50.55 -35.64 -0.77
C GLN A 201 -49.32 -34.92 -1.33
N PHE A 202 -49.46 -34.13 -2.41
CA PHE A 202 -48.37 -33.32 -2.95
C PHE A 202 -48.14 -32.04 -2.15
N ALA A 203 -49.22 -31.38 -1.71
CA ALA A 203 -49.14 -30.12 -0.98
C ALA A 203 -48.36 -30.29 0.34
N VAL A 204 -48.62 -31.38 1.09
CA VAL A 204 -47.92 -31.65 2.35
C VAL A 204 -46.43 -31.95 2.13
N GLN A 205 -46.05 -32.58 1.01
CA GLN A 205 -44.63 -32.77 0.67
C GLN A 205 -43.91 -31.46 0.36
N VAL A 206 -44.62 -30.40 -0.07
CA VAL A 206 -44.02 -29.05 -0.15
C VAL A 206 -43.92 -28.42 1.23
N MET A 207 -44.99 -28.51 2.02
CA MET A 207 -45.10 -27.83 3.32
C MET A 207 -44.16 -28.39 4.39
N ARG A 208 -43.84 -29.69 4.36
CA ARG A 208 -42.97 -30.32 5.37
C ARG A 208 -41.55 -29.78 5.43
N HIS A 209 -41.05 -29.17 4.35
CA HIS A 209 -39.66 -28.72 4.26
C HIS A 209 -39.43 -27.30 4.82
N TYR A 210 -40.48 -26.56 5.19
CA TYR A 210 -40.29 -25.27 5.84
C TYR A 210 -39.69 -25.49 7.24
N GLU A 211 -38.61 -24.77 7.54
CA GLU A 211 -37.84 -24.96 8.77
C GLU A 211 -38.47 -24.25 9.97
N ALA A 212 -38.09 -24.67 11.17
CA ALA A 212 -38.45 -24.00 12.41
C ALA A 212 -38.03 -22.52 12.39
N GLY A 213 -38.93 -21.64 12.83
CA GLY A 213 -38.69 -20.18 12.88
C GLY A 213 -38.69 -19.46 11.53
N TYR A 214 -38.78 -20.17 10.39
CA TYR A 214 -38.84 -19.52 9.09
C TYR A 214 -40.22 -18.89 8.84
N THR A 215 -40.25 -17.59 8.60
CA THR A 215 -41.46 -16.89 8.13
C THR A 215 -41.50 -16.93 6.60
N PRO A 216 -42.53 -17.53 5.96
CA PRO A 216 -42.65 -17.63 4.50
C PRO A 216 -43.03 -16.31 3.82
N TYR A 217 -42.34 -15.22 4.18
CA TYR A 217 -42.53 -13.91 3.58
C TYR A 217 -42.03 -13.89 2.13
N GLY A 218 -42.88 -13.47 1.19
CA GLY A 218 -42.54 -13.44 -0.23
C GLY A 218 -42.58 -14.80 -0.95
N CYS A 219 -42.94 -15.88 -0.24
CA CYS A 219 -43.16 -17.19 -0.82
C CYS A 219 -44.43 -17.19 -1.69
N TRP A 220 -44.41 -17.94 -2.79
CA TRP A 220 -45.52 -18.03 -3.75
C TRP A 220 -46.32 -19.32 -3.56
N ILE A 221 -45.64 -20.45 -3.39
CA ILE A 221 -46.27 -21.78 -3.45
C ILE A 221 -47.05 -22.06 -2.18
N ILE A 222 -46.44 -21.94 -0.99
CA ILE A 222 -47.14 -22.18 0.29
C ILE A 222 -48.35 -21.27 0.48
N HIS A 223 -48.24 -20.00 0.08
CA HIS A 223 -49.34 -19.05 0.18
C HIS A 223 -50.51 -19.38 -0.73
N HIS A 224 -50.24 -19.96 -1.90
CA HIS A 224 -51.28 -20.53 -2.72
C HIS A 224 -51.85 -21.85 -2.16
N ILE A 225 -51.08 -22.63 -1.40
CA ILE A 225 -51.62 -23.84 -0.77
C ILE A 225 -52.66 -23.48 0.30
N TRP A 226 -52.32 -22.60 1.25
CA TRP A 226 -53.18 -22.32 2.40
C TRP A 226 -54.12 -21.12 2.26
N ASN A 227 -53.90 -20.21 1.29
CA ASN A 227 -54.65 -18.94 1.15
C ASN A 227 -54.95 -18.58 -0.31
N TYR A 228 -55.25 -19.59 -1.13
CA TYR A 228 -55.48 -19.45 -2.56
C TYR A 228 -56.55 -18.41 -2.93
N THR A 229 -57.71 -18.44 -2.28
CA THR A 229 -58.87 -17.61 -2.67
C THR A 229 -58.55 -16.12 -2.60
N SER A 230 -57.79 -15.71 -1.58
CA SER A 230 -57.32 -14.33 -1.39
C SER A 230 -56.27 -13.89 -2.41
N LEU A 231 -55.69 -14.83 -3.16
CA LEU A 231 -54.60 -14.61 -4.11
C LEU A 231 -55.04 -14.68 -5.57
N ILE A 232 -56.33 -14.90 -5.84
CA ILE A 232 -56.86 -14.90 -7.20
C ILE A 232 -56.64 -13.51 -7.82
N GLY A 233 -55.94 -13.47 -8.96
CA GLY A 233 -55.60 -12.22 -9.66
C GLY A 233 -54.28 -11.57 -9.22
N SER A 234 -53.70 -11.98 -8.10
CA SER A 234 -52.42 -11.47 -7.59
C SER A 234 -51.23 -11.96 -8.43
N ARG A 235 -50.19 -11.12 -8.55
CA ARG A 235 -48.93 -11.45 -9.25
C ARG A 235 -47.71 -11.57 -8.32
N SER A 236 -47.90 -11.24 -7.06
CA SER A 236 -46.92 -11.26 -5.96
C SER A 236 -47.63 -11.52 -4.63
N VAL A 237 -46.87 -11.96 -3.62
CA VAL A 237 -47.35 -12.25 -2.28
C VAL A 237 -46.40 -11.60 -1.28
N TRP A 238 -46.94 -10.93 -0.27
CA TRP A 238 -46.20 -10.27 0.80
C TRP A 238 -46.82 -10.57 2.17
N MET A 239 -47.14 -11.85 2.40
CA MET A 239 -47.72 -12.34 3.65
C MET A 239 -46.69 -13.21 4.38
N GLY A 240 -46.67 -13.16 5.71
CA GLY A 240 -45.80 -13.99 6.55
C GLY A 240 -46.56 -15.12 7.27
N ASP A 241 -47.81 -14.88 7.65
CA ASP A 241 -48.57 -15.76 8.53
C ASP A 241 -49.54 -16.68 7.77
N PRO A 242 -49.85 -17.88 8.32
CA PRO A 242 -50.93 -18.70 7.82
C PRO A 242 -52.28 -17.96 7.97
N PRO A 243 -53.24 -18.16 7.05
CA PRO A 243 -54.50 -17.42 7.08
C PRO A 243 -55.42 -17.84 8.24
N ASP A 244 -56.20 -16.88 8.73
CA ASP A 244 -57.19 -17.13 9.78
C ASP A 244 -58.38 -17.96 9.29
N LYS A 245 -58.74 -17.91 8.01
CA LYS A 245 -59.89 -18.62 7.44
C LYS A 245 -59.44 -19.84 6.64
N LEU A 246 -59.65 -21.05 7.16
CA LEU A 246 -59.29 -22.30 6.46
C LEU A 246 -60.02 -22.48 5.12
N ALA A 247 -61.23 -21.91 4.97
CA ALA A 247 -61.97 -21.91 3.71
C ALA A 247 -61.22 -21.25 2.53
N ASN A 248 -60.15 -20.50 2.80
CA ASN A 248 -59.32 -19.87 1.77
C ASN A 248 -58.27 -20.81 1.16
N ARG A 249 -58.03 -22.00 1.74
CA ARG A 249 -57.04 -22.95 1.21
C ARG A 249 -57.41 -23.45 -0.18
N ALA A 250 -56.41 -23.75 -0.99
CA ALA A 250 -56.65 -24.29 -2.33
C ALA A 250 -57.30 -25.67 -2.23
N PHE A 251 -58.36 -25.86 -3.04
CA PHE A 251 -59.14 -27.10 -3.13
C PHE A 251 -59.65 -27.58 -1.76
N ASP A 252 -60.36 -26.70 -1.02
CA ASP A 252 -60.88 -26.97 0.33
C ASP A 252 -61.54 -28.36 0.50
N ALA A 253 -62.36 -28.79 -0.46
CA ALA A 253 -63.03 -30.08 -0.42
C ALA A 253 -62.05 -31.27 -0.42
N ALA A 254 -60.89 -31.15 -1.10
CA ALA A 254 -59.90 -32.21 -1.18
C ALA A 254 -59.25 -32.51 0.18
N TRP A 255 -59.03 -31.49 1.01
CA TRP A 255 -58.47 -31.65 2.35
C TRP A 255 -59.37 -32.43 3.31
N LYS A 256 -60.68 -32.50 3.03
CA LYS A 256 -61.68 -33.17 3.86
C LYS A 256 -61.87 -34.65 3.53
N VAL A 257 -61.19 -35.15 2.49
CA VAL A 257 -61.32 -36.55 2.04
C VAL A 257 -60.61 -37.50 2.99
N SER A 258 -59.42 -37.14 3.47
CA SER A 258 -58.62 -37.99 4.37
C SER A 258 -57.79 -37.14 5.33
N ALA A 259 -57.72 -37.57 6.59
CA ALA A 259 -56.89 -36.95 7.63
C ALA A 259 -55.39 -37.29 7.46
N GLU A 260 -55.07 -38.37 6.74
CA GLU A 260 -53.71 -38.93 6.62
C GLU A 260 -52.64 -37.90 6.19
N PRO A 261 -52.84 -37.05 5.16
CA PRO A 261 -51.85 -36.04 4.78
C PRO A 261 -51.55 -35.05 5.91
N LEU A 262 -52.56 -34.66 6.68
CA LEU A 262 -52.43 -33.69 7.76
C LEU A 262 -51.74 -34.32 8.99
N LEU A 263 -52.04 -35.59 9.30
CA LEU A 263 -51.36 -36.34 10.35
C LEU A 263 -49.86 -36.48 10.04
N ARG A 264 -49.51 -36.89 8.81
CA ARG A 264 -48.11 -36.92 8.37
C ARG A 264 -47.45 -35.56 8.42
N LEU A 265 -48.14 -34.50 7.97
CA LEU A 265 -47.59 -33.15 7.98
C LEU A 265 -47.22 -32.67 9.40
N ILE A 266 -48.02 -33.03 10.42
CA ILE A 266 -47.71 -32.70 11.81
C ILE A 266 -46.46 -33.43 12.30
N GLU A 267 -46.26 -34.68 11.90
CA GLU A 267 -45.07 -35.46 12.26
C GLU A 267 -43.82 -34.98 11.51
N ASP A 268 -43.96 -34.63 10.23
CA ASP A 268 -42.84 -34.37 9.33
C ASP A 268 -42.38 -32.90 9.30
N SER A 269 -43.23 -31.94 9.67
CA SER A 269 -42.92 -30.51 9.63
C SER A 269 -42.33 -30.00 10.95
N GLU A 270 -41.44 -29.02 10.84
CA GLU A 270 -40.85 -28.30 11.99
C GLU A 270 -41.31 -26.82 12.05
N ASN A 271 -42.00 -26.33 11.01
CA ASN A 271 -42.47 -24.94 10.96
C ASN A 271 -43.80 -24.76 11.71
N ASP A 272 -43.83 -23.86 12.70
CA ASP A 272 -45.03 -23.64 13.53
C ASP A 272 -46.23 -23.10 12.73
N GLY A 273 -46.03 -22.30 11.68
CA GLY A 273 -47.13 -21.83 10.82
C GLY A 273 -47.77 -22.95 10.00
N VAL A 274 -46.97 -23.87 9.49
CA VAL A 274 -47.42 -25.09 8.80
C VAL A 274 -48.12 -26.03 9.77
N LEU A 275 -47.56 -26.23 10.95
CA LEU A 275 -48.13 -27.06 12.00
C LEU A 275 -49.47 -26.49 12.48
N ARG A 276 -49.58 -25.17 12.67
CA ARG A 276 -50.84 -24.47 12.97
C ARG A 276 -51.90 -24.67 11.89
N PHE A 277 -51.51 -24.67 10.61
CA PHE A 277 -52.44 -24.99 9.52
C PHE A 277 -52.95 -26.44 9.62
N ALA A 278 -52.04 -27.38 9.91
CA ALA A 278 -52.38 -28.80 10.00
C ALA A 278 -53.25 -29.13 11.21
N THR A 279 -52.89 -28.65 12.42
CA THR A 279 -53.65 -28.88 13.65
C THR A 279 -55.05 -28.29 13.55
N ARG A 280 -55.19 -27.05 13.05
CA ARG A 280 -56.51 -26.44 12.84
C ARG A 280 -57.35 -27.19 11.83
N SER A 281 -56.74 -27.70 10.75
CA SER A 281 -57.46 -28.49 9.75
C SER A 281 -57.96 -29.82 10.33
N LEU A 282 -57.15 -30.50 11.14
CA LEU A 282 -57.58 -31.72 11.84
C LEU A 282 -58.71 -31.45 12.84
N GLU A 283 -58.58 -30.41 13.67
CA GLU A 283 -59.62 -30.07 14.66
C GLU A 283 -60.96 -29.71 14.02
N GLN A 284 -60.94 -28.99 12.89
CA GLN A 284 -62.16 -28.54 12.22
C GLN A 284 -62.78 -29.63 11.35
N ASP A 285 -61.97 -30.35 10.56
CA ASP A 285 -62.48 -31.24 9.52
C ASP A 285 -62.53 -32.72 9.95
N PHE A 286 -61.75 -33.13 10.96
CA PHE A 286 -61.65 -34.52 11.44
C PHE A 286 -61.73 -34.69 12.97
N PRO A 287 -62.75 -34.13 13.66
CA PRO A 287 -62.87 -34.24 15.11
C PRO A 287 -63.02 -35.68 15.62
N GLU A 288 -63.62 -36.57 14.82
CA GLU A 288 -63.81 -37.98 15.16
C GLU A 288 -62.48 -38.74 15.25
N THR A 289 -61.54 -38.44 14.35
CA THR A 289 -60.20 -39.03 14.33
C THR A 289 -59.39 -38.66 15.57
N LEU A 290 -59.76 -37.59 16.28
CA LEU A 290 -59.07 -37.08 17.46
C LEU A 290 -59.67 -37.54 18.79
N ARG A 291 -60.67 -38.44 18.80
CA ARG A 291 -61.31 -38.92 20.03
C ARG A 291 -60.47 -39.93 20.80
N GLU A 292 -59.87 -40.89 20.09
CA GLU A 292 -59.04 -41.93 20.66
C GLU A 292 -57.60 -41.71 20.18
N VAL A 293 -56.76 -41.17 21.07
CA VAL A 293 -55.41 -40.76 20.73
C VAL A 293 -54.40 -41.60 21.50
N ASP A 294 -53.41 -42.15 20.81
CA ASP A 294 -52.32 -42.90 21.41
C ASP A 294 -51.46 -41.99 22.31
N PRO A 295 -51.28 -42.32 23.62
CA PRO A 295 -50.39 -41.57 24.51
C PRO A 295 -48.96 -41.47 23.96
N ALA A 296 -48.43 -42.50 23.30
CA ALA A 296 -47.07 -42.46 22.77
C ALA A 296 -46.95 -41.44 21.62
N TRP A 297 -48.00 -41.28 20.81
CA TRP A 297 -48.06 -40.25 19.77
C TRP A 297 -48.09 -38.83 20.36
N LEU A 298 -48.91 -38.60 21.40
CA LEU A 298 -48.94 -37.32 22.12
C LEU A 298 -47.56 -36.99 22.73
N GLY A 299 -46.87 -38.01 23.27
CA GLY A 299 -45.51 -37.86 23.79
C GLY A 299 -44.51 -37.42 22.72
N ARG A 300 -44.61 -37.96 21.50
CA ARG A 300 -43.76 -37.52 20.37
C ARG A 300 -44.09 -36.10 19.92
N LEU A 301 -45.38 -35.78 19.79
CA LEU A 301 -45.81 -34.44 19.37
C LEU A 301 -45.47 -33.36 20.39
N GLY A 302 -45.65 -33.61 21.68
CA GLY A 302 -45.35 -32.66 22.75
C GLY A 302 -43.86 -32.35 22.90
N ARG A 303 -42.97 -33.16 22.31
CA ARG A 303 -41.52 -32.87 22.26
C ARG A 303 -41.12 -31.98 21.08
N LYS A 304 -41.99 -31.80 20.07
CA LYS A 304 -41.73 -30.86 18.97
C LYS A 304 -41.80 -29.44 19.50
N ARG A 305 -40.76 -28.64 19.30
CA ARG A 305 -40.66 -27.25 19.79
C ARG A 305 -41.55 -26.29 18.98
N ALA A 306 -42.86 -26.53 18.94
CA ALA A 306 -43.84 -25.77 18.16
C ALA A 306 -45.04 -25.38 19.05
N GLY A 307 -45.25 -24.08 19.24
CA GLY A 307 -46.30 -23.57 20.12
C GLY A 307 -47.70 -24.02 19.72
N SER A 308 -47.98 -24.05 18.43
CA SER A 308 -49.26 -24.50 17.88
C SER A 308 -49.54 -25.98 18.15
N VAL A 309 -48.50 -26.83 18.08
CA VAL A 309 -48.61 -28.26 18.42
C VAL A 309 -48.79 -28.43 19.91
N HIS A 310 -48.07 -27.67 20.73
CA HIS A 310 -48.27 -27.73 22.18
C HIS A 310 -49.70 -27.33 22.58
N GLU A 311 -50.28 -26.29 21.97
CA GLU A 311 -51.67 -25.91 22.22
C GLU A 311 -52.66 -27.00 21.81
N PHE A 312 -52.39 -27.66 20.69
CA PHE A 312 -53.18 -28.79 20.20
C PHE A 312 -53.07 -30.01 21.12
N VAL A 313 -51.86 -30.40 21.54
CA VAL A 313 -51.66 -31.48 22.52
C VAL A 313 -52.42 -31.17 23.81
N ILE A 314 -52.32 -29.95 24.32
CA ILE A 314 -53.05 -29.53 25.52
C ILE A 314 -54.57 -29.59 25.29
N SER A 315 -55.07 -29.16 24.13
CA SER A 315 -56.51 -29.24 23.83
C SER A 315 -57.01 -30.69 23.80
N LEU A 316 -56.19 -31.64 23.34
CA LEU A 316 -56.51 -33.08 23.39
C LEU A 316 -56.47 -33.64 24.83
N LEU A 317 -55.46 -33.27 25.63
CA LEU A 317 -55.36 -33.69 27.03
C LEU A 317 -56.55 -33.17 27.86
N GLU A 318 -57.00 -31.94 27.61
CA GLU A 318 -58.14 -31.32 28.31
C GLU A 318 -59.50 -31.93 27.93
N ARG A 319 -59.65 -32.44 26.70
CA ARG A 319 -60.92 -32.99 26.19
C ARG A 319 -61.23 -34.40 26.68
N SER A 320 -60.21 -35.18 27.04
CA SER A 320 -60.35 -36.60 27.33
C SER A 320 -60.09 -36.92 28.82
N PRO A 321 -61.07 -37.48 29.56
CA PRO A 321 -60.92 -37.81 30.99
C PRO A 321 -59.81 -38.83 31.31
N GLU A 322 -59.35 -39.58 30.31
CA GLU A 322 -58.25 -40.54 30.43
C GLU A 322 -56.89 -39.85 30.64
N PHE A 323 -56.75 -38.61 30.17
CA PHE A 323 -55.54 -37.79 30.28
C PHE A 323 -55.57 -36.82 31.47
N HIS A 324 -56.34 -37.12 32.51
CA HIS A 324 -56.31 -36.35 33.75
C HIS A 324 -54.88 -36.28 34.32
N GLN A 325 -54.47 -35.11 34.86
CA GLN A 325 -53.09 -34.84 35.29
C GLN A 325 -52.48 -35.94 36.17
N SER A 326 -53.25 -36.48 37.12
CA SER A 326 -52.79 -37.57 38.00
C SER A 326 -52.44 -38.89 37.29
N LYS A 327 -52.96 -39.14 36.08
CA LYS A 327 -52.72 -40.36 35.29
C LYS A 327 -51.56 -40.22 34.31
N LEU A 328 -51.14 -38.99 33.98
CA LEU A 328 -50.14 -38.72 32.93
C LEU A 328 -48.79 -39.39 33.17
N ALA A 329 -48.37 -39.53 34.43
CA ALA A 329 -47.15 -40.25 34.77
C ALA A 329 -47.23 -41.75 34.41
N GLY A 330 -48.37 -42.39 34.68
CA GLY A 330 -48.62 -43.79 34.32
C GLY A 330 -48.76 -44.03 32.81
N LEU A 331 -49.05 -42.97 32.05
CA LEU A 331 -49.14 -42.99 30.58
C LEU A 331 -47.81 -42.64 29.88
N GLY A 332 -46.73 -42.44 30.63
CA GLY A 332 -45.40 -42.09 30.08
C GLY A 332 -45.29 -40.65 29.58
N LEU A 333 -46.20 -39.76 29.98
CA LEU A 333 -46.27 -38.36 29.54
C LEU A 333 -45.65 -37.36 30.52
N HIS A 334 -45.12 -37.82 31.65
CA HIS A 334 -44.57 -36.98 32.72
C HIS A 334 -43.50 -36.00 32.20
N ASP A 335 -42.43 -36.53 31.60
CA ASP A 335 -41.30 -35.72 31.12
C ASP A 335 -41.75 -34.75 30.03
N MET A 336 -42.63 -35.19 29.12
CA MET A 336 -43.17 -34.35 28.06
C MET A 336 -43.89 -33.12 28.62
N VAL A 337 -44.74 -33.29 29.64
CA VAL A 337 -45.48 -32.16 30.25
C VAL A 337 -44.54 -31.23 31.01
N LEU A 338 -43.48 -31.73 31.64
CA LEU A 338 -42.46 -30.87 32.25
C LEU A 338 -41.60 -30.14 31.21
N ASP A 339 -41.38 -30.74 30.04
CA ASP A 339 -40.70 -30.10 28.92
C ASP A 339 -41.52 -28.92 28.37
N LEU A 340 -42.85 -28.97 28.45
CA LEU A 340 -43.73 -27.86 28.08
C LEU A 340 -43.55 -26.60 28.95
N LEU A 341 -42.80 -26.63 30.04
CA LEU A 341 -42.44 -25.42 30.81
C LEU A 341 -41.62 -24.42 29.96
N THR A 342 -40.81 -24.89 29.01
CA THR A 342 -40.07 -24.05 28.04
C THR A 342 -40.84 -23.84 26.72
N SER A 343 -42.11 -24.26 26.66
CA SER A 343 -42.95 -24.08 25.47
C SER A 343 -43.07 -22.61 25.09
N PRO A 344 -43.04 -22.25 23.78
CA PRO A 344 -43.35 -20.90 23.34
C PRO A 344 -44.84 -20.53 23.50
N SER A 345 -45.74 -21.51 23.71
CA SER A 345 -47.16 -21.24 23.98
C SER A 345 -47.39 -20.95 25.46
N GLU A 346 -48.02 -19.80 25.73
CA GLU A 346 -48.49 -19.48 27.08
C GLU A 346 -49.50 -20.49 27.64
N LYS A 347 -50.35 -21.07 26.80
CA LYS A 347 -51.36 -22.04 27.26
C LYS A 347 -50.67 -23.31 27.76
N ALA A 348 -49.74 -23.83 26.97
CA ALA A 348 -48.97 -25.03 27.35
C ALA A 348 -48.09 -24.79 28.58
N ALA A 349 -47.40 -23.65 28.64
CA ALA A 349 -46.61 -23.30 29.82
C ALA A 349 -47.46 -23.19 31.09
N LYS A 350 -48.68 -22.63 31.03
CA LYS A 350 -49.62 -22.58 32.17
C LYS A 350 -49.97 -23.97 32.68
N TYR A 351 -50.38 -24.86 31.77
CA TYR A 351 -50.72 -26.24 32.11
C TYR A 351 -49.53 -26.98 32.73
N ALA A 352 -48.34 -26.82 32.15
CA ALA A 352 -47.10 -27.41 32.66
C ALA A 352 -46.74 -26.89 34.07
N ILE A 353 -46.95 -25.61 34.35
CA ILE A 353 -46.73 -25.02 35.69
C ILE A 353 -47.70 -25.62 36.72
N GLU A 354 -48.98 -25.77 36.36
CA GLU A 354 -49.98 -26.38 37.24
C GLU A 354 -49.64 -27.84 37.55
N TYR A 355 -49.22 -28.58 36.51
CA TYR A 355 -48.72 -29.94 36.67
C TYR A 355 -47.46 -30.01 37.54
N ALA A 356 -46.46 -29.16 37.27
CA ALA A 356 -45.18 -29.16 37.98
C ALA A 356 -45.34 -28.86 39.48
N LYS A 357 -46.28 -27.99 39.86
CA LYS A 357 -46.57 -27.67 41.27
C LYS A 357 -47.06 -28.86 42.09
N VAL A 358 -47.78 -29.79 41.46
CA VAL A 358 -48.41 -30.94 42.14
C VAL A 358 -47.61 -32.22 41.94
N HIS A 359 -47.02 -32.40 40.76
CA HIS A 359 -46.43 -33.66 40.31
C HIS A 359 -44.97 -33.57 39.86
N GLY A 360 -44.38 -32.37 39.75
CA GLY A 360 -43.07 -32.16 39.11
C GLY A 360 -41.83 -32.32 40.01
N GLY A 361 -42.00 -32.45 41.33
CA GLY A 361 -40.87 -32.51 42.27
C GLY A 361 -40.03 -31.21 42.32
N ALA A 362 -38.82 -31.29 42.88
CA ALA A 362 -37.89 -30.17 42.93
C ALA A 362 -37.11 -30.07 41.60
N LEU A 363 -37.31 -28.97 40.87
CA LEU A 363 -36.56 -28.68 39.64
C LEU A 363 -35.12 -28.30 39.98
N SER A 364 -34.16 -28.76 39.16
CA SER A 364 -32.75 -28.38 39.34
C SER A 364 -32.52 -26.90 39.03
N VAL A 365 -31.43 -26.35 39.56
CA VAL A 365 -31.05 -24.95 39.31
C VAL A 365 -30.82 -24.71 37.82
N GLU A 366 -30.20 -25.65 37.11
CA GLU A 366 -29.98 -25.57 35.66
C GLU A 366 -31.30 -25.46 34.90
N ARG A 367 -32.30 -26.28 35.26
CA ARG A 367 -33.62 -26.24 34.64
C ARG A 367 -34.35 -24.94 34.92
N LEU A 368 -34.26 -24.41 36.14
CA LEU A 368 -34.83 -23.10 36.49
C LEU A 368 -34.15 -21.96 35.72
N LEU A 369 -32.82 -22.02 35.55
CA LEU A 369 -32.08 -21.04 34.75
C LEU A 369 -32.45 -21.11 33.25
N GLU A 370 -32.69 -22.31 32.72
CA GLU A 370 -33.21 -22.49 31.36
C GLU A 370 -34.58 -21.83 31.19
N LEU A 371 -35.49 -22.01 32.15
CA LEU A 371 -36.79 -21.34 32.16
C LEU A 371 -36.67 -19.82 32.23
N MET A 372 -35.69 -19.29 32.96
CA MET A 372 -35.41 -17.85 33.01
C MET A 372 -34.96 -17.28 31.65
N ARG A 373 -34.26 -18.09 30.83
CA ARG A 373 -33.77 -17.69 29.51
C ARG A 373 -34.82 -17.85 28.41
N GLU A 374 -35.46 -19.01 28.34
CA GLU A 374 -36.27 -19.45 27.20
C GLU A 374 -37.78 -19.47 27.48
N GLY A 375 -38.18 -19.41 28.76
CA GLY A 375 -39.58 -19.53 29.16
C GLY A 375 -40.45 -18.32 28.81
N THR A 376 -41.76 -18.59 28.70
CA THR A 376 -42.79 -17.53 28.64
C THR A 376 -42.79 -16.67 29.91
N SER A 377 -43.48 -15.54 29.89
CA SER A 377 -43.55 -14.65 31.06
C SER A 377 -43.96 -15.37 32.35
N LYS A 378 -44.89 -16.33 32.28
CA LYS A 378 -45.35 -17.07 33.45
C LYS A 378 -44.37 -18.14 33.91
N ALA A 379 -43.73 -18.85 32.98
CA ALA A 379 -42.69 -19.82 33.31
C ALA A 379 -41.49 -19.14 33.97
N ARG A 380 -41.12 -17.94 33.51
CA ARG A 380 -40.10 -17.10 34.13
C ARG A 380 -40.47 -16.68 35.54
N SER A 381 -41.68 -16.17 35.78
CA SER A 381 -42.11 -15.82 37.15
C SER A 381 -42.14 -17.03 38.09
N PHE A 382 -42.50 -18.21 37.58
CA PHE A 382 -42.43 -19.45 38.36
C PHE A 382 -40.99 -19.83 38.71
N ALA A 383 -40.07 -19.75 37.76
CA ALA A 383 -38.66 -20.06 37.98
C ALA A 383 -37.97 -19.03 38.90
N GLU A 384 -38.27 -17.74 38.72
CA GLU A 384 -37.78 -16.66 39.57
C GLU A 384 -38.18 -16.88 41.04
N GLY A 385 -39.44 -17.24 41.31
CA GLY A 385 -39.90 -17.53 42.67
C GLY A 385 -39.17 -18.69 43.35
N GLN A 386 -38.74 -19.71 42.60
CA GLN A 386 -37.93 -20.81 43.12
C GLN A 386 -36.46 -20.40 43.32
N LEU A 387 -35.88 -19.65 42.38
CA LEU A 387 -34.50 -19.16 42.45
C LEU A 387 -34.30 -18.05 43.49
N GLU A 388 -35.35 -17.31 43.85
CA GLU A 388 -35.26 -16.28 44.89
C GLU A 388 -34.80 -16.86 46.24
N ALA A 389 -35.20 -18.10 46.54
CA ALA A 389 -34.84 -18.83 47.76
C ALA A 389 -33.35 -19.23 47.84
N LEU A 390 -32.61 -19.24 46.71
CA LEU A 390 -31.20 -19.61 46.65
C LEU A 390 -30.28 -18.39 46.81
N SER A 391 -29.09 -18.57 47.40
CA SER A 391 -28.11 -17.48 47.47
C SER A 391 -27.43 -17.24 46.11
N GLY A 392 -26.87 -16.05 45.90
CA GLY A 392 -26.14 -15.75 44.66
C GLY A 392 -24.91 -16.64 44.45
N GLN A 393 -24.31 -17.13 45.55
CA GLN A 393 -23.17 -18.07 45.51
C GLN A 393 -23.61 -19.47 45.06
N ASP A 394 -24.77 -19.94 45.53
CA ASP A 394 -25.33 -21.25 45.14
C ASP A 394 -25.71 -21.30 43.66
N ILE A 395 -26.13 -20.17 43.08
CA ILE A 395 -26.45 -20.06 41.65
C ILE A 395 -25.17 -19.95 40.81
N GLY A 396 -24.16 -19.23 41.32
CA GLY A 396 -22.87 -19.01 40.66
C GLY A 396 -22.84 -17.79 39.73
N LEU A 397 -21.70 -17.08 39.72
CA LEU A 397 -21.53 -15.83 38.97
C LEU A 397 -21.69 -16.02 37.46
N ALA A 398 -21.12 -17.09 36.88
CA ALA A 398 -21.22 -17.36 35.44
C ALA A 398 -22.69 -17.57 34.99
N ASN A 399 -23.47 -18.30 35.80
CA ASN A 399 -24.88 -18.53 35.55
C ASN A 399 -25.69 -17.24 35.62
N LEU A 400 -25.48 -16.41 36.65
CA LEU A 400 -26.15 -15.11 36.74
C LEU A 400 -25.72 -14.16 35.62
N ALA A 401 -24.44 -14.14 35.25
CA ALA A 401 -23.92 -13.31 34.17
C ALA A 401 -24.52 -13.68 32.80
N SER A 402 -24.80 -14.97 32.56
CA SER A 402 -25.51 -15.41 31.36
C SER A 402 -26.95 -14.87 31.27
N LEU A 403 -27.60 -14.60 32.40
CA LEU A 403 -28.97 -14.08 32.44
C LEU A 403 -29.06 -12.59 32.15
N LEU A 404 -27.96 -11.83 32.24
CA LEU A 404 -27.93 -10.39 31.97
C LEU A 404 -28.33 -10.05 30.52
N GLY A 405 -28.12 -10.97 29.57
CA GLY A 405 -28.56 -10.82 28.19
C GLY A 405 -30.04 -11.12 27.96
N SER A 406 -30.73 -11.66 28.97
CA SER A 406 -32.12 -12.13 28.87
C SER A 406 -33.13 -11.11 29.40
N SER A 407 -34.40 -11.49 29.41
CA SER A 407 -35.46 -10.73 30.08
C SER A 407 -35.29 -10.71 31.61
N ALA A 408 -34.60 -11.69 32.20
CA ALA A 408 -34.35 -11.81 33.63
C ALA A 408 -33.15 -10.97 34.14
N HIS A 409 -32.74 -9.96 33.38
CA HIS A 409 -31.57 -9.13 33.72
C HIS A 409 -31.68 -8.45 35.08
N ASP A 410 -32.84 -7.91 35.48
CA ASP A 410 -33.02 -7.25 36.78
C ASP A 410 -32.76 -8.19 37.97
N PHE A 411 -33.26 -9.43 37.88
CA PHE A 411 -32.99 -10.48 38.85
C PHE A 411 -31.48 -10.77 38.94
N ALA A 412 -30.83 -10.92 37.78
CA ALA A 412 -29.40 -11.19 37.71
C ALA A 412 -28.57 -10.04 38.31
N ILE A 413 -28.86 -8.79 37.97
CA ILE A 413 -28.19 -7.60 38.52
C ILE A 413 -28.31 -7.58 40.05
N LYS A 414 -29.52 -7.76 40.58
CA LYS A 414 -29.79 -7.77 42.03
C LYS A 414 -29.00 -8.86 42.76
N LYS A 415 -28.94 -10.07 42.20
CA LYS A 415 -28.19 -11.19 42.80
C LYS A 415 -26.68 -11.01 42.66
N ILE A 416 -26.18 -10.53 41.51
CA ILE A 416 -24.75 -10.31 41.28
C ILE A 416 -24.22 -9.20 42.19
N GLU A 417 -24.85 -8.01 42.19
CA GLU A 417 -24.38 -6.85 42.94
C GLU A 417 -24.40 -7.09 44.47
N LYS A 418 -25.25 -8.01 44.94
CA LYS A 418 -25.35 -8.42 46.35
C LYS A 418 -24.30 -9.47 46.76
N ALA A 419 -23.87 -10.35 45.84
CA ALA A 419 -23.06 -11.52 46.17
C ALA A 419 -21.61 -11.49 45.64
N PHE A 420 -21.30 -10.63 44.66
CA PHE A 420 -20.00 -10.61 43.97
C PHE A 420 -19.44 -9.19 43.79
N GLU A 421 -18.12 -9.11 43.64
CA GLU A 421 -17.34 -7.91 43.33
C GLU A 421 -16.64 -8.02 41.96
N PRO A 422 -16.17 -6.90 41.36
CA PRO A 422 -15.48 -6.94 40.07
C PRO A 422 -14.22 -7.82 40.03
N LYS A 423 -13.56 -8.03 41.18
CA LYS A 423 -12.42 -8.95 41.31
C LYS A 423 -12.79 -10.43 41.16
N ASP A 424 -14.07 -10.79 41.36
CA ASP A 424 -14.55 -12.17 41.26
C ASP A 424 -14.82 -12.58 39.81
N LEU A 425 -14.77 -11.64 38.87
CA LEU A 425 -14.86 -11.92 37.43
C LEU A 425 -13.58 -12.60 36.95
N SER A 426 -13.69 -13.86 36.52
CA SER A 426 -12.57 -14.52 35.85
C SER A 426 -12.28 -13.87 34.49
N PRO A 427 -11.05 -14.01 33.95
CA PRO A 427 -10.71 -13.53 32.61
C PRO A 427 -11.62 -14.08 31.50
N GLU A 428 -12.04 -15.33 31.61
CA GLU A 428 -12.96 -15.99 30.67
C GLU A 428 -14.33 -15.33 30.70
N LEU A 429 -14.87 -15.13 31.91
CA LEU A 429 -16.18 -14.52 32.07
C LEU A 429 -16.19 -13.04 31.64
N TYR A 430 -15.08 -12.33 31.85
CA TYR A 430 -14.90 -10.97 31.35
C TYR A 430 -14.99 -10.93 29.81
N VAL A 431 -14.36 -11.88 29.12
CA VAL A 431 -14.46 -12.04 27.66
C VAL A 431 -15.86 -12.43 27.21
N ASP A 432 -16.55 -13.30 27.94
CA ASP A 432 -17.95 -13.66 27.64
C ASP A 432 -18.86 -12.44 27.72
N LEU A 433 -18.69 -11.58 28.73
CA LEU A 433 -19.46 -10.35 28.87
C LEU A 433 -19.12 -9.30 27.80
N LEU A 434 -17.83 -9.18 27.45
CA LEU A 434 -17.38 -8.31 26.35
C LEU A 434 -17.92 -8.78 25.00
N THR A 435 -17.98 -10.07 24.74
CA THR A 435 -18.51 -10.64 23.47
C THR A 435 -20.03 -10.80 23.49
N GLY A 436 -20.66 -10.58 24.64
CA GLY A 436 -22.09 -10.62 24.85
C GLY A 436 -22.86 -9.44 24.23
N GLY A 437 -24.17 -9.42 24.48
CA GLY A 437 -25.08 -8.41 23.96
C GLY A 437 -24.85 -7.02 24.58
N TRP A 438 -25.43 -5.97 23.97
CA TRP A 438 -25.35 -4.59 24.45
C TRP A 438 -25.64 -4.43 25.95
N ARG A 439 -26.67 -5.12 26.48
CA ARG A 439 -27.03 -5.05 27.90
C ARG A 439 -25.95 -5.58 28.83
N GLN A 440 -25.24 -6.64 28.42
CA GLN A 440 -24.15 -7.22 29.20
C GLN A 440 -22.95 -6.28 29.26
N ARG A 441 -22.59 -5.68 28.12
CA ARG A 441 -21.53 -4.66 28.04
C ARG A 441 -21.85 -3.43 28.89
N GLN A 442 -23.07 -2.88 28.75
CA GLN A 442 -23.53 -1.73 29.51
C GLN A 442 -23.54 -1.99 31.02
N TRP A 443 -24.00 -3.19 31.42
CA TRP A 443 -23.95 -3.59 32.83
C TRP A 443 -22.51 -3.72 33.33
N MET A 444 -21.62 -4.35 32.56
CA MET A 444 -20.22 -4.53 32.94
C MET A 444 -19.53 -3.18 33.18
N ASP A 445 -19.67 -2.23 32.25
CA ASP A 445 -19.13 -0.87 32.42
C ASP A 445 -19.71 -0.19 33.67
N GLY A 446 -21.02 -0.32 33.87
CA GLY A 446 -21.70 0.18 35.06
C GLY A 446 -21.22 -0.48 36.35
N PHE A 447 -20.93 -1.77 36.34
CA PHE A 447 -20.49 -2.56 37.50
C PHE A 447 -19.10 -2.12 37.97
N PHE A 448 -18.15 -2.00 37.04
CA PHE A 448 -16.81 -1.46 37.32
C PHE A 448 -16.88 0.00 37.79
N SER A 449 -17.69 0.84 37.12
CA SER A 449 -17.86 2.26 37.49
C SER A 449 -18.48 2.45 38.88
N LYS A 450 -19.57 1.73 39.20
CA LYS A 450 -20.26 1.83 40.51
C LYS A 450 -19.34 1.41 41.65
N LYS A 451 -18.55 0.35 41.45
CA LYS A 451 -17.62 -0.19 42.45
C LYS A 451 -16.28 0.57 42.48
N LYS A 452 -16.08 1.56 41.59
CA LYS A 452 -14.84 2.34 41.44
C LYS A 452 -13.60 1.47 41.26
N GLN A 453 -13.75 0.35 40.56
CA GLN A 453 -12.65 -0.56 40.23
C GLN A 453 -12.42 -0.52 38.72
N LYS A 454 -11.17 -0.74 38.28
CA LYS A 454 -10.85 -0.96 36.88
C LYS A 454 -10.68 -2.46 36.62
N PRO A 455 -10.85 -2.95 35.38
CA PRO A 455 -10.45 -4.30 35.01
C PRO A 455 -8.97 -4.55 35.38
N SER A 456 -8.63 -5.76 35.77
CA SER A 456 -7.23 -6.12 36.02
C SER A 456 -6.44 -6.24 34.72
N ALA A 457 -5.13 -6.02 34.77
CA ALA A 457 -4.27 -6.25 33.61
C ALA A 457 -4.35 -7.71 33.10
N ALA A 458 -4.60 -8.69 33.97
CA ALA A 458 -4.81 -10.09 33.58
C ALA A 458 -6.07 -10.29 32.73
N GLN A 459 -7.21 -9.70 33.12
CA GLN A 459 -8.44 -9.75 32.34
C GLN A 459 -8.29 -9.10 30.96
N LEU A 460 -7.61 -7.94 30.90
CA LEU A 460 -7.38 -7.22 29.65
C LEU A 460 -6.43 -7.97 28.72
N LYS A 461 -5.35 -8.58 29.24
CA LYS A 461 -4.44 -9.43 28.45
C LYS A 461 -5.15 -10.65 27.86
N TYR A 462 -5.95 -11.35 28.67
CA TYR A 462 -6.73 -12.49 28.21
C TYR A 462 -7.75 -12.09 27.13
N ALA A 463 -8.38 -10.93 27.26
CA ALA A 463 -9.31 -10.41 26.27
C ALA A 463 -8.63 -10.08 24.93
N VAL A 464 -7.43 -9.50 24.97
CA VAL A 464 -6.60 -9.23 23.78
C VAL A 464 -6.26 -10.51 23.02
N GLU A 465 -5.89 -11.57 23.74
CA GLU A 465 -5.43 -12.85 23.17
C GLU A 465 -6.59 -13.73 22.70
N SER A 466 -7.83 -13.41 23.09
CA SER A 466 -8.99 -14.21 22.73
C SER A 466 -9.34 -14.07 21.23
N PRO A 467 -9.48 -15.18 20.50
CA PRO A 467 -9.93 -15.15 19.09
C PRO A 467 -11.41 -14.79 18.94
N ARG A 468 -12.16 -14.69 20.04
CA ARG A 468 -13.60 -14.38 20.04
C ARG A 468 -13.89 -12.88 19.91
N LEU A 469 -12.92 -12.02 20.17
CA LEU A 469 -13.11 -10.58 20.07
C LEU A 469 -12.90 -10.10 18.63
N SER A 470 -13.75 -9.15 18.20
CA SER A 470 -13.55 -8.43 16.96
C SER A 470 -12.32 -7.53 17.03
N TYR A 471 -11.75 -7.17 15.88
CA TYR A 471 -10.62 -6.23 15.80
C TYR A 471 -10.86 -4.92 16.58
N TRP A 472 -12.06 -4.34 16.45
CA TRP A 472 -12.43 -3.09 17.12
C TRP A 472 -12.56 -3.23 18.65
N ASP A 473 -13.10 -4.36 19.11
CA ASP A 473 -13.20 -4.65 20.54
C ASP A 473 -11.78 -4.84 21.13
N LYS A 474 -10.90 -5.59 20.46
CA LYS A 474 -9.49 -5.72 20.86
C LYS A 474 -8.80 -4.36 20.95
N GLN A 475 -9.00 -3.48 19.97
CA GLN A 475 -8.38 -2.14 19.98
C GLN A 475 -8.85 -1.29 21.18
N THR A 476 -10.10 -1.44 21.60
CA THR A 476 -10.64 -0.76 22.79
C THR A 476 -10.00 -1.30 24.07
N VAL A 477 -9.88 -2.62 24.19
CA VAL A 477 -9.18 -3.28 25.31
C VAL A 477 -7.71 -2.87 25.36
N PHE A 478 -7.03 -2.82 24.21
CA PHE A 478 -5.65 -2.32 24.11
C PHE A 478 -5.53 -0.87 24.58
N ARG A 479 -6.45 0.01 24.18
CA ARG A 479 -6.41 1.41 24.62
C ARG A 479 -6.54 1.53 26.15
N GLN A 480 -7.36 0.69 26.78
CA GLN A 480 -7.47 0.60 28.23
C GLN A 480 -6.19 0.06 28.87
N LEU A 481 -5.64 -1.04 28.32
CA LEU A 481 -4.38 -1.65 28.79
C LEU A 481 -3.20 -0.67 28.69
N GLY A 482 -3.20 0.20 27.68
CA GLY A 482 -2.19 1.24 27.49
C GLY A 482 -2.17 2.33 28.57
N GLY A 483 -3.13 2.36 29.49
CA GLY A 483 -3.17 3.23 30.66
C GLY A 483 -2.62 2.60 31.95
N TYR A 484 -2.11 1.36 31.89
CA TYR A 484 -1.49 0.65 33.01
C TYR A 484 0.03 0.81 32.96
N GLU A 485 0.67 0.67 34.12
CA GLU A 485 2.14 0.72 34.21
C GLU A 485 2.76 -0.53 33.58
N ALA A 486 3.95 -0.39 33.00
CA ALA A 486 4.63 -1.51 32.33
C ALA A 486 4.90 -2.70 33.26
N ALA A 487 5.06 -2.45 34.56
CA ALA A 487 5.22 -3.48 35.59
C ALA A 487 3.94 -4.32 35.79
N GLU A 488 2.77 -3.71 35.65
CA GLU A 488 1.46 -4.39 35.80
C GLU A 488 1.11 -5.22 34.57
N ILE A 489 1.50 -4.75 33.38
CA ILE A 489 1.32 -5.47 32.11
C ILE A 489 2.32 -6.63 32.02
N GLY A 490 3.58 -6.36 32.36
CA GLY A 490 4.73 -7.25 32.24
C GLY A 490 5.58 -6.92 31.01
N VAL A 491 6.84 -6.51 31.22
CA VAL A 491 7.76 -6.12 30.14
C VAL A 491 7.98 -7.25 29.13
N ALA A 492 8.06 -8.50 29.58
CA ALA A 492 8.19 -9.66 28.70
C ALA A 492 7.00 -9.80 27.73
N TRP A 493 5.78 -9.58 28.22
CA TRP A 493 4.56 -9.62 27.41
C TRP A 493 4.54 -8.48 26.39
N ILE A 494 4.96 -7.27 26.77
CA ILE A 494 5.08 -6.13 25.83
C ILE A 494 6.10 -6.46 24.73
N LYS A 495 7.26 -7.03 25.07
CA LYS A 495 8.29 -7.42 24.10
C LYS A 495 7.77 -8.50 23.14
N GLU A 496 7.06 -9.51 23.65
CA GLU A 496 6.46 -10.59 22.85
C GLU A 496 5.40 -10.05 21.87
N LYS A 497 4.43 -9.27 22.37
CA LYS A 497 3.32 -8.78 21.55
C LYS A 497 3.74 -7.75 20.51
N LEU A 498 4.83 -7.01 20.73
CA LEU A 498 5.41 -6.15 19.69
C LEU A 498 5.85 -6.95 18.45
N LEU A 499 6.27 -8.21 18.63
CA LEU A 499 6.68 -9.10 17.55
C LEU A 499 5.50 -9.68 16.77
N GLU A 500 4.27 -9.55 17.25
CA GLU A 500 3.07 -9.99 16.53
C GLU A 500 2.60 -8.90 15.54
N PRO A 501 2.26 -9.25 14.28
CA PRO A 501 1.75 -8.31 13.28
C PRO A 501 0.48 -7.56 13.68
N GLU A 502 -0.40 -8.19 14.45
CA GLU A 502 -1.70 -7.63 14.83
C GLU A 502 -1.58 -6.45 15.81
N PHE A 503 -0.50 -6.40 16.61
CA PHE A 503 -0.40 -5.50 17.78
C PHE A 503 0.81 -4.56 17.75
N SER A 504 1.65 -4.64 16.71
CA SER A 504 2.92 -3.90 16.70
C SER A 504 2.76 -2.39 16.70
N ASP A 505 1.75 -1.88 16.02
CA ASP A 505 1.58 -0.43 15.84
C ASP A 505 1.11 0.20 17.17
N GLU A 506 0.14 -0.42 17.84
CA GLU A 506 -0.33 -0.02 19.17
C GLU A 506 0.80 -0.05 20.21
N ILE A 507 1.55 -1.16 20.29
CA ILE A 507 2.65 -1.27 21.26
C ILE A 507 3.80 -0.34 20.88
N GLY A 508 4.08 -0.17 19.58
CA GLY A 508 5.04 0.82 19.10
C GLY A 508 4.68 2.24 19.56
N ASN A 509 3.40 2.60 19.53
CA ASN A 509 2.91 3.87 20.05
C ASN A 509 3.05 3.98 21.59
N TRP A 510 2.98 2.88 22.33
CA TRP A 510 3.27 2.89 23.77
C TRP A 510 4.73 3.19 24.04
N LEU A 511 5.64 2.57 23.29
CA LEU A 511 7.08 2.81 23.39
C LEU A 511 7.43 4.26 23.05
N ARG A 512 6.88 4.82 21.96
CA ARG A 512 7.07 6.23 21.57
C ARG A 512 6.62 7.23 22.63
N ARG A 513 5.59 6.88 23.42
CA ARG A 513 5.07 7.70 24.54
C ARG A 513 5.84 7.51 25.85
N GLY A 514 6.81 6.59 25.90
CA GLY A 514 7.66 6.39 27.08
C GLY A 514 7.10 5.40 28.11
N MET A 515 6.22 4.47 27.70
CA MET A 515 5.77 3.39 28.60
C MET A 515 6.94 2.58 29.19
N LEU A 516 8.01 2.42 28.41
CA LEU A 516 9.32 1.97 28.91
C LEU A 516 10.28 3.17 28.86
N SER A 517 10.87 3.51 30.00
CA SER A 517 11.86 4.60 30.11
C SER A 517 12.95 4.26 31.12
N GLY A 518 14.06 4.99 31.11
CA GLY A 518 15.17 4.80 32.04
C GLY A 518 15.82 3.42 31.91
N ASP A 519 15.88 2.68 33.01
CA ASP A 519 16.46 1.33 33.10
C ASP A 519 15.49 0.24 32.63
N ALA A 520 14.18 0.52 32.59
CA ALA A 520 13.18 -0.41 32.06
C ALA A 520 13.20 -0.50 30.53
N LEU A 521 13.79 0.51 29.86
CA LEU A 521 14.02 0.51 28.41
C LEU A 521 15.40 -0.09 28.10
N ASP A 522 15.37 -1.34 27.67
CA ASP A 522 16.55 -2.06 27.17
C ASP A 522 16.93 -1.57 25.77
N VAL A 523 17.97 -0.73 25.72
CA VAL A 523 18.45 -0.10 24.48
C VAL A 523 19.05 -1.13 23.51
N GLU A 524 19.70 -2.19 24.01
CA GLU A 524 20.28 -3.23 23.14
C GLU A 524 19.18 -4.06 22.47
N TRP A 525 18.08 -4.33 23.17
CA TRP A 525 16.90 -4.93 22.57
C TRP A 525 16.32 -4.05 21.45
N ILE A 526 16.14 -2.74 21.69
CA ILE A 526 15.61 -1.82 20.65
C ILE A 526 16.56 -1.74 19.44
N LYS A 527 17.88 -1.71 19.65
CA LYS A 527 18.87 -1.78 18.56
C LYS A 527 18.71 -3.04 17.71
N GLY A 528 18.44 -4.19 18.32
CA GLY A 528 18.15 -5.43 17.61
C GLY A 528 16.91 -5.33 16.70
N LEU A 529 15.89 -4.58 17.11
CA LEU A 529 14.65 -4.40 16.34
C LEU A 529 14.84 -3.58 15.06
N VAL A 530 15.90 -2.76 14.96
CA VAL A 530 16.21 -1.96 13.74
C VAL A 530 16.43 -2.85 12.52
N MET A 531 16.94 -4.07 12.74
CA MET A 531 17.18 -5.04 11.66
C MET A 531 15.90 -5.74 11.19
N ASN A 532 14.80 -5.66 11.96
CA ASN A 532 13.49 -6.16 11.55
C ASN A 532 12.78 -5.09 10.71
N SER A 533 12.55 -5.36 9.42
CA SER A 533 12.00 -4.39 8.47
C SER A 533 10.67 -3.78 8.91
N ARG A 534 9.80 -4.55 9.58
CA ARG A 534 8.49 -4.07 10.07
C ARG A 534 8.62 -3.16 11.28
N LEU A 535 9.51 -3.48 12.21
CA LEU A 535 9.66 -2.76 13.48
C LEU A 535 10.71 -1.64 13.42
N ARG A 536 11.46 -1.55 12.33
CA ARG A 536 12.55 -0.58 12.13
C ARG A 536 12.09 0.85 12.39
N GLY A 537 10.98 1.28 11.80
CA GLY A 537 10.47 2.65 11.99
C GLY A 537 10.21 2.96 13.46
N ILE A 538 9.55 2.04 14.17
CA ILE A 538 9.27 2.17 15.60
C ILE A 538 10.57 2.24 16.41
N ALA A 539 11.53 1.36 16.13
CA ALA A 539 12.80 1.29 16.84
C ALA A 539 13.64 2.56 16.64
N LEU A 540 13.74 3.06 15.40
CA LEU A 540 14.45 4.30 15.09
C LEU A 540 13.81 5.52 15.74
N ASP A 541 12.47 5.60 15.77
CA ASP A 541 11.77 6.70 16.45
C ASP A 541 12.02 6.70 17.96
N VAL A 542 12.05 5.52 18.59
CA VAL A 542 12.34 5.38 20.03
C VAL A 542 13.80 5.75 20.32
N LEU A 543 14.75 5.28 19.51
CA LEU A 543 16.18 5.60 19.67
C LEU A 543 16.50 7.07 19.36
N GLY A 544 15.76 7.69 18.43
CA GLY A 544 15.90 9.10 18.07
C GLY A 544 15.27 10.06 19.09
N ASN A 545 14.39 9.58 19.95
CA ASN A 545 13.77 10.42 20.97
C ASN A 545 14.72 10.64 22.15
N THR A 546 15.40 11.79 22.16
CA THR A 546 16.39 12.17 23.18
C THR A 546 15.85 12.24 24.61
N LYS A 547 14.52 12.35 24.78
CA LYS A 547 13.86 12.28 26.10
C LYS A 547 13.80 10.84 26.65
N LEU A 548 13.78 9.83 25.77
CA LEU A 548 13.71 8.41 26.14
C LEU A 548 15.09 7.78 26.20
N VAL A 549 15.91 8.03 25.17
CA VAL A 549 17.27 7.48 25.05
C VAL A 549 18.23 8.65 24.86
N LYS A 550 19.10 8.88 25.86
CA LYS A 550 20.18 9.86 25.71
C LYS A 550 21.07 9.46 24.52
N PRO A 551 21.49 10.38 23.64
CA PRO A 551 22.26 10.04 22.43
C PRO A 551 23.50 9.16 22.70
N ARG A 552 24.21 9.42 23.80
CA ARG A 552 25.37 8.60 24.22
C ARG A 552 25.04 7.13 24.53
N ARG A 553 23.81 6.81 24.96
CA ARG A 553 23.36 5.42 25.19
C ARG A 553 23.16 4.65 23.88
N VAL A 554 22.92 5.33 22.76
CA VAL A 554 22.85 4.69 21.44
C VAL A 554 24.25 4.22 21.02
N GLY A 555 25.27 5.04 21.27
CA GLY A 555 26.68 4.66 21.15
C GLY A 555 27.27 4.82 19.74
N LEU A 556 28.45 5.45 19.68
CA LEU A 556 29.16 5.77 18.43
C LEU A 556 29.45 4.52 17.58
N ALA A 557 29.96 3.46 18.20
CA ALA A 557 30.34 2.23 17.48
C ALA A 557 29.15 1.59 16.75
N TRP A 558 27.97 1.60 17.39
CA TRP A 558 26.75 1.07 16.80
C TRP A 558 26.26 1.94 15.65
N LEU A 559 26.24 3.28 15.82
CA LEU A 559 25.84 4.21 14.74
C LEU A 559 26.76 4.10 13.52
N LEU A 560 28.07 3.97 13.71
CA LEU A 560 29.02 3.75 12.62
C LEU A 560 28.85 2.38 11.94
N ALA A 561 28.46 1.35 12.69
CA ALA A 561 28.11 0.05 12.11
C ALA A 561 26.80 0.11 11.31
N MET A 562 25.81 0.88 11.78
CA MET A 562 24.53 1.12 11.10
C MET A 562 24.70 1.93 9.82
N ALA A 563 25.59 2.92 9.82
CA ALA A 563 25.95 3.68 8.63
C ALA A 563 26.51 2.82 7.48
N ARG A 564 27.11 1.67 7.80
CA ARG A 564 27.64 0.74 6.78
C ARG A 564 26.56 -0.13 6.14
N GLN A 565 25.36 -0.15 6.72
CA GLN A 565 24.25 -0.91 6.16
C GLN A 565 23.75 -0.24 4.88
N GLY A 566 23.41 -1.03 3.86
CA GLY A 566 22.90 -0.52 2.58
C GLY A 566 21.45 -0.02 2.62
N ASP A 567 20.83 0.09 3.79
CA ASP A 567 19.45 0.54 3.96
C ASP A 567 19.40 2.08 4.10
N PRO A 568 18.70 2.81 3.21
CA PRO A 568 18.68 4.27 3.23
C PRO A 568 18.11 4.87 4.52
N GLN A 569 17.14 4.20 5.17
CA GLN A 569 16.50 4.70 6.39
C GLN A 569 17.46 4.58 7.59
N ILE A 570 18.18 3.45 7.68
CA ILE A 570 19.19 3.23 8.72
C ILE A 570 20.35 4.22 8.55
N TYR A 571 20.81 4.41 7.31
CA TYR A 571 21.86 5.38 7.00
C TYR A 571 21.45 6.80 7.36
N ALA A 572 20.24 7.23 6.97
CA ALA A 572 19.74 8.57 7.26
C ALA A 572 19.63 8.83 8.77
N PHE A 573 19.13 7.85 9.54
CA PHE A 573 19.08 7.92 11.00
C PHE A 573 20.48 8.05 11.61
N ALA A 574 21.40 7.16 11.23
CA ALA A 574 22.76 7.17 11.77
C ALA A 574 23.49 8.49 11.44
N ARG A 575 23.36 8.97 10.19
CA ARG A 575 23.90 10.25 9.75
C ARG A 575 23.33 11.40 10.58
N GLY A 576 22.01 11.54 10.65
CA GLY A 576 21.36 12.63 11.38
C GLY A 576 21.72 12.64 12.86
N HIS A 577 21.67 11.47 13.51
CA HIS A 577 21.96 11.33 14.93
C HIS A 577 23.43 11.65 15.27
N LEU A 578 24.37 11.28 14.39
CA LEU A 578 25.80 11.61 14.54
C LEU A 578 26.10 13.10 14.30
N LEU A 579 25.41 13.74 13.37
CA LEU A 579 25.57 15.18 13.09
C LEU A 579 24.99 16.03 14.23
N GLU A 580 23.77 15.73 14.65
CA GLU A 580 23.06 16.59 15.60
C GLU A 580 23.61 16.47 17.02
N HIS A 581 23.86 15.24 17.50
CA HIS A 581 24.05 15.00 18.93
C HIS A 581 25.47 14.66 19.39
N PHE A 582 26.42 14.44 18.47
CA PHE A 582 27.81 14.13 18.83
C PHE A 582 28.68 15.37 18.67
N ASP A 583 29.57 15.59 19.63
CA ASP A 583 30.59 16.63 19.56
C ASP A 583 31.91 16.07 19.01
N PRO A 584 32.83 16.91 18.48
CA PRO A 584 34.08 16.42 17.90
C PRO A 584 34.90 15.54 18.86
N GLY A 585 34.85 15.81 20.16
CA GLY A 585 35.56 15.01 21.17
C GLY A 585 34.94 13.64 21.44
N ASP A 586 33.65 13.41 21.14
CA ASP A 586 33.01 12.10 21.30
C ASP A 586 33.56 11.07 20.29
N TYR A 587 34.25 11.53 19.24
CA TYR A 587 34.92 10.66 18.27
C TYR A 587 36.29 10.16 18.73
N ALA A 588 36.83 10.61 19.86
CA ALA A 588 38.15 10.20 20.34
C ALA A 588 38.23 8.68 20.62
N PRO A 589 39.40 8.05 20.43
CA PRO A 589 39.60 6.65 20.82
C PRO A 589 39.85 6.55 22.34
N GLY A 590 38.89 6.01 23.09
CA GLY A 590 38.99 5.79 24.55
C GLY A 590 37.81 6.37 25.34
N GLU A 591 37.77 6.15 26.66
CA GLU A 591 36.80 6.79 27.55
C GLU A 591 37.24 8.22 27.87
N GLY A 592 36.65 9.20 27.19
CA GLY A 592 36.91 10.63 27.41
C GLY A 592 36.74 11.45 26.14
N SER A 593 36.22 12.67 26.28
CA SER A 593 36.03 13.60 25.16
C SER A 593 37.28 14.46 24.96
N ASP A 594 38.33 13.91 24.33
CA ASP A 594 39.44 14.71 23.83
C ASP A 594 39.08 15.31 22.46
N ARG A 595 38.85 16.62 22.41
CA ARG A 595 38.49 17.35 21.19
C ARG A 595 39.54 17.19 20.10
N ALA A 596 40.83 17.23 20.42
CA ALA A 596 41.90 17.17 19.44
C ALA A 596 42.02 15.76 18.84
N ALA A 597 42.09 14.73 19.68
CA ALA A 597 42.14 13.34 19.23
C ALA A 597 40.86 12.93 18.48
N GLY A 598 39.70 13.44 18.89
CA GLY A 598 38.43 13.21 18.20
C GLY A 598 38.35 13.88 16.83
N LEU A 599 38.85 15.12 16.70
CA LEU A 599 38.96 15.81 15.42
C LEU A 599 39.94 15.09 14.48
N ASP A 600 41.07 14.62 14.98
CA ASP A 600 42.02 13.81 14.19
C ASP A 600 41.40 12.51 13.70
N ARG A 601 40.61 11.84 14.55
CA ARG A 601 39.85 10.66 14.15
C ARG A 601 38.79 10.97 13.09
N LEU A 602 38.07 12.10 13.19
CA LEU A 602 37.12 12.54 12.15
C LEU A 602 37.82 12.77 10.80
N TRP A 603 38.98 13.44 10.80
CA TRP A 603 39.77 13.64 9.58
C TRP A 603 40.33 12.33 9.01
N ALA A 604 40.78 11.42 9.88
CA ALA A 604 41.21 10.08 9.48
C ALA A 604 40.05 9.27 8.89
N MET A 605 38.84 9.37 9.45
CA MET A 605 37.64 8.74 8.92
C MET A 605 37.23 9.34 7.57
N ALA A 606 37.33 10.67 7.39
CA ALA A 606 36.94 11.35 6.16
C ALA A 606 37.88 11.03 4.97
N THR A 607 39.15 10.74 5.23
CA THR A 607 40.20 10.64 4.20
C THR A 607 40.88 9.27 4.11
N GLY A 608 40.70 8.41 5.13
CA GLY A 608 41.34 7.12 5.26
C GLY A 608 41.13 6.20 4.06
N LYS A 609 42.18 5.51 3.62
CA LYS A 609 42.11 4.60 2.46
C LYS A 609 41.37 3.30 2.74
N GLN A 610 41.39 2.85 4.00
CA GLN A 610 40.80 1.59 4.44
C GLN A 610 39.37 1.73 5.00
N GLU A 611 38.89 2.96 5.15
CA GLU A 611 37.55 3.23 5.68
C GLU A 611 36.46 2.98 4.63
N PRO A 612 35.32 2.36 4.98
CA PRO A 612 34.20 2.20 4.07
C PRO A 612 33.65 3.54 3.56
N GLU A 613 33.18 3.58 2.31
CA GLU A 613 32.68 4.82 1.68
C GLU A 613 31.59 5.52 2.49
N ALA A 614 30.62 4.78 3.03
CA ALA A 614 29.55 5.35 3.85
C ALA A 614 30.06 6.02 5.14
N VAL A 615 31.11 5.47 5.76
CA VAL A 615 31.75 6.08 6.94
C VAL A 615 32.49 7.34 6.56
N ARG A 616 33.22 7.33 5.43
CA ARG A 616 33.88 8.52 4.89
C ARG A 616 32.87 9.62 4.61
N GLN A 617 31.75 9.27 3.97
CA GLN A 617 30.70 10.22 3.62
C GLN A 617 30.10 10.89 4.86
N ILE A 618 29.84 10.14 5.94
CA ILE A 618 29.36 10.74 7.20
C ILE A 618 30.39 11.70 7.80
N ALA A 619 31.66 11.29 7.88
CA ALA A 619 32.71 12.13 8.43
C ALA A 619 32.94 13.41 7.60
N GLN A 620 32.92 13.28 6.26
CA GLN A 620 32.98 14.41 5.33
C GLN A 620 31.79 15.35 5.51
N THR A 621 30.57 14.79 5.61
CA THR A 621 29.35 15.57 5.85
C THR A 621 29.40 16.29 7.19
N TYR A 622 29.90 15.63 8.24
CA TYR A 622 30.08 16.23 9.56
C TYR A 622 31.01 17.44 9.51
N LEU A 623 32.17 17.28 8.88
CA LEU A 623 33.13 18.37 8.71
C LEU A 623 32.48 19.51 7.88
N LEU A 624 31.82 19.23 6.76
CA LEU A 624 31.20 20.28 5.95
C LEU A 624 30.05 21.01 6.69
N TYR A 625 29.16 20.27 7.34
CA TYR A 625 27.95 20.85 7.95
C TYR A 625 28.25 21.62 9.24
N HIS A 626 29.32 21.26 9.96
CA HIS A 626 29.79 22.01 11.12
C HIS A 626 30.88 23.03 10.77
N HIS A 627 31.15 23.31 9.49
CA HIS A 627 31.98 24.43 9.08
C HIS A 627 31.23 25.76 9.28
N PRO A 628 31.89 26.83 9.76
CA PRO A 628 31.22 28.10 10.11
C PRO A 628 30.46 28.75 8.94
N GLU A 629 30.92 28.58 7.70
CA GLU A 629 30.35 29.22 6.50
C GLU A 629 29.68 28.28 5.47
N ILE A 630 29.84 26.94 5.58
CA ILE A 630 29.29 26.02 4.57
C ILE A 630 27.90 25.57 5.02
N GLY A 631 27.83 24.88 6.15
CA GLY A 631 26.57 24.41 6.73
C GLY A 631 25.86 23.33 5.89
N PRO A 632 24.66 22.91 6.32
CA PRO A 632 23.82 21.96 5.59
C PRO A 632 23.29 22.51 4.26
N ASP A 633 23.13 21.61 3.28
CA ASP A 633 22.54 21.92 1.97
C ASP A 633 21.10 22.46 2.08
N ALA A 634 20.64 23.15 1.04
CA ALA A 634 19.36 23.85 1.08
C ALA A 634 18.14 22.98 1.36
N GLU A 635 18.19 21.73 0.93
CA GLU A 635 17.12 20.73 1.04
C GLU A 635 17.34 19.77 2.24
N ASP A 636 18.44 19.90 2.99
CA ASP A 636 18.76 19.00 4.09
C ASP A 636 17.92 19.34 5.35
N PRO A 637 17.28 18.34 6.00
CA PRO A 637 16.48 18.56 7.21
C PRO A 637 17.22 19.23 8.37
N LEU A 638 18.56 19.15 8.40
CA LEU A 638 19.38 19.75 9.45
C LEU A 638 19.63 21.25 9.25
N ARG A 639 19.22 21.82 8.11
CA ARG A 639 19.39 23.25 7.84
C ARG A 639 18.60 24.10 8.83
N GLY A 640 19.28 25.02 9.51
CA GLY A 640 18.68 25.88 10.53
C GLY A 640 18.44 25.21 11.89
N VAL A 641 18.70 23.90 12.00
CA VAL A 641 18.67 23.13 13.26
C VAL A 641 20.08 22.93 13.80
N LEU A 642 21.05 22.68 12.92
CA LEU A 642 22.42 22.38 13.30
C LEU A 642 23.21 23.66 13.64
N GLU A 643 23.83 23.68 14.82
CA GLU A 643 24.82 24.69 15.19
C GLU A 643 26.24 24.27 14.76
N SER A 644 27.02 25.22 14.26
CA SER A 644 28.42 24.98 13.87
C SER A 644 29.27 24.64 15.10
N LYS A 645 29.86 23.43 15.11
CA LYS A 645 30.71 22.95 16.23
C LYS A 645 32.20 23.10 15.96
N LEU A 646 32.57 23.43 14.73
CA LEU A 646 33.96 23.60 14.30
C LEU A 646 34.23 25.07 13.99
N ALA A 647 35.49 25.44 14.11
CA ALA A 647 35.99 26.76 13.78
C ALA A 647 36.80 26.71 12.49
N ALA A 648 36.99 27.86 11.85
CA ALA A 648 37.83 27.95 10.66
C ALA A 648 39.27 27.44 10.94
N SER A 649 39.79 27.54 12.18
CA SER A 649 41.10 26.99 12.57
C SER A 649 41.20 25.47 12.46
N ASP A 650 40.07 24.75 12.46
CA ASP A 650 40.02 23.28 12.33
C ASP A 650 40.28 22.83 10.86
N TYR A 651 40.28 23.76 9.91
CA TYR A 651 40.49 23.54 8.46
C TYR A 651 41.83 24.13 7.99
N THR A 652 42.94 23.48 8.37
CA THR A 652 44.28 23.95 8.01
C THR A 652 44.70 23.51 6.62
N LEU A 653 45.48 24.35 5.92
CA LEU A 653 46.01 24.04 4.61
C LEU A 653 46.85 22.75 4.60
N GLU A 654 47.59 22.46 5.67
CA GLU A 654 48.41 21.25 5.79
C GLU A 654 47.57 19.96 5.64
N ARG A 655 46.37 19.92 6.23
CA ARG A 655 45.47 18.76 6.15
C ARG A 655 44.88 18.58 4.75
N LEU A 656 44.59 19.68 4.06
CA LEU A 656 43.83 19.68 2.81
C LEU A 656 44.70 19.69 1.54
N ARG A 657 45.92 20.21 1.61
CA ARG A 657 46.80 20.42 0.43
C ARG A 657 46.97 19.14 -0.39
N GLY A 658 47.20 18.00 0.26
CA GLY A 658 47.34 16.70 -0.43
C GLY A 658 46.02 16.14 -0.96
N LEU A 659 44.88 16.50 -0.36
CA LEU A 659 43.56 15.95 -0.69
C LEU A 659 43.02 16.48 -2.03
N PHE A 660 43.39 17.70 -2.42
CA PHE A 660 43.00 18.28 -3.71
C PHE A 660 43.47 17.46 -4.93
N PHE A 661 44.58 16.74 -4.79
CA PHE A 661 45.23 15.99 -5.87
C PHE A 661 45.14 14.46 -5.68
N GLU A 662 44.33 14.01 -4.73
CA GLU A 662 44.14 12.57 -4.45
C GLU A 662 43.38 11.89 -5.60
N ALA A 663 43.67 10.62 -5.90
CA ALA A 663 43.08 9.87 -7.01
C ALA A 663 41.56 9.62 -6.88
N ARG A 664 41.04 9.52 -5.66
CA ARG A 664 39.65 9.24 -5.31
C ARG A 664 38.79 10.50 -5.42
N PRO A 665 37.68 10.44 -6.16
CA PRO A 665 36.87 11.62 -6.44
C PRO A 665 36.08 12.15 -5.25
N ASP A 666 35.64 11.29 -4.32
CA ASP A 666 34.94 11.70 -3.09
C ASP A 666 35.80 12.61 -2.21
N VAL A 667 37.05 12.21 -1.99
CA VAL A 667 38.02 13.00 -1.20
C VAL A 667 38.32 14.34 -1.86
N ARG A 668 38.47 14.37 -3.19
CA ARG A 668 38.67 15.64 -3.91
C ARG A 668 37.46 16.57 -3.86
N ARG A 669 36.24 16.04 -3.97
CA ARG A 669 35.00 16.84 -3.84
C ARG A 669 34.89 17.45 -2.46
N PHE A 670 35.16 16.65 -1.43
CA PHE A 670 35.21 17.10 -0.05
C PHE A 670 36.24 18.20 0.17
N ALA A 671 37.48 18.00 -0.31
CA ALA A 671 38.53 19.02 -0.23
C ALA A 671 38.15 20.29 -1.00
N ALA A 672 37.55 20.16 -2.19
CA ALA A 672 37.10 21.29 -3.00
C ALA A 672 35.97 22.08 -2.33
N ALA A 673 35.02 21.42 -1.66
CA ALA A 673 33.94 22.09 -0.94
C ALA A 673 34.48 22.97 0.20
N ILE A 674 35.48 22.48 0.96
CA ILE A 674 36.16 23.29 1.98
C ILE A 674 36.99 24.40 1.32
N GLY A 675 37.76 24.07 0.29
CA GLY A 675 38.59 25.01 -0.45
C GLY A 675 37.79 26.18 -1.04
N ALA A 676 36.56 25.96 -1.49
CA ALA A 676 35.71 27.03 -2.03
C ALA A 676 35.45 28.18 -1.03
N LYS A 677 35.55 27.91 0.28
CA LYS A 677 35.43 28.91 1.34
C LYS A 677 36.77 29.34 1.92
N GLU A 678 37.69 28.39 2.09
CA GLU A 678 38.89 28.60 2.90
C GLU A 678 40.14 29.01 2.09
N LEU A 679 40.10 28.86 0.76
CA LEU A 679 41.26 29.06 -0.11
C LEU A 679 41.85 30.48 -0.03
N ILE A 680 41.01 31.51 0.09
CA ILE A 680 41.48 32.89 0.20
C ILE A 680 42.09 33.16 1.58
N ARG A 681 41.45 32.66 2.64
CA ARG A 681 41.95 32.81 4.02
C ARG A 681 43.31 32.17 4.23
N TRP A 682 43.60 31.05 3.56
CA TRP A 682 44.92 30.43 3.62
C TRP A 682 46.04 31.27 3.00
N GLY A 683 45.71 32.27 2.18
CA GLY A 683 46.67 33.21 1.61
C GLY A 683 47.65 32.64 0.58
N ASP A 684 47.46 31.39 0.14
CA ASP A 684 48.37 30.72 -0.79
C ASP A 684 47.93 30.94 -2.25
N ARG A 685 48.39 32.06 -2.82
CA ARG A 685 48.14 32.43 -4.21
C ARG A 685 48.57 31.35 -5.20
N ASP A 686 49.74 30.73 -5.01
CA ASP A 686 50.29 29.76 -5.96
C ASP A 686 49.45 28.47 -5.98
N LEU A 687 48.86 28.09 -4.84
CA LEU A 687 47.90 26.99 -4.78
C LEU A 687 46.68 27.25 -5.67
N VAL A 688 46.15 28.47 -5.73
CA VAL A 688 44.98 28.79 -6.60
C VAL A 688 45.29 28.49 -8.06
N TYR A 689 46.47 28.88 -8.54
CA TYR A 689 46.91 28.57 -9.90
C TYR A 689 47.15 27.08 -10.11
N ALA A 690 47.73 26.38 -9.14
CA ALA A 690 47.93 24.93 -9.20
C ALA A 690 46.59 24.17 -9.26
N LEU A 691 45.58 24.61 -8.51
CA LEU A 691 44.23 24.09 -8.55
C LEU A 691 43.59 24.36 -9.91
N ALA A 692 43.62 25.60 -10.42
CA ALA A 692 43.09 25.98 -11.73
C ALA A 692 43.77 25.24 -12.91
N ALA A 693 45.01 24.80 -12.74
CA ALA A 693 45.74 23.99 -13.72
C ALA A 693 45.55 22.47 -13.55
N SER A 694 44.85 22.01 -12.50
CA SER A 694 44.69 20.59 -12.19
C SER A 694 43.98 19.81 -13.30
N GLU A 695 44.36 18.55 -13.51
CA GLU A 695 43.67 17.63 -14.42
C GLU A 695 42.29 17.22 -13.89
N TYR A 696 42.11 17.21 -12.57
CA TYR A 696 40.85 16.89 -11.93
C TYR A 696 39.86 18.05 -11.97
N LYS A 697 38.61 17.77 -12.30
CA LYS A 697 37.56 18.79 -12.47
C LYS A 697 37.26 19.54 -11.17
N GLU A 698 37.24 18.83 -10.05
CA GLU A 698 36.83 19.37 -8.74
C GLU A 698 37.76 20.49 -8.23
N PRO A 699 39.09 20.27 -8.04
CA PRO A 699 40.02 21.34 -7.67
C PRO A 699 40.11 22.43 -8.74
N ARG A 700 40.02 22.07 -10.03
CA ARG A 700 40.09 23.04 -11.12
C ARG A 700 38.96 24.05 -11.08
N LYS A 701 37.74 23.62 -10.77
CA LYS A 701 36.57 24.49 -10.66
C LYS A 701 36.82 25.59 -9.63
N ILE A 702 37.21 25.22 -8.40
CA ILE A 702 37.38 26.20 -7.32
C ILE A 702 38.56 27.15 -7.56
N GLY A 703 39.67 26.65 -8.12
CA GLY A 703 40.80 27.52 -8.48
C GLY A 703 40.43 28.49 -9.59
N SER A 704 39.64 28.04 -10.57
CA SER A 704 39.18 28.87 -11.68
C SER A 704 38.18 29.93 -11.22
N GLU A 705 37.23 29.57 -10.36
CA GLU A 705 36.25 30.49 -9.77
C GLU A 705 36.95 31.56 -8.91
N ALA A 706 37.91 31.15 -8.07
CA ALA A 706 38.69 32.08 -7.26
C ALA A 706 39.48 33.09 -8.11
N LEU A 707 40.03 32.67 -9.25
CA LEU A 707 40.72 33.59 -10.16
C LEU A 707 39.76 34.53 -10.90
N LEU A 708 38.65 34.02 -11.44
CA LEU A 708 37.71 34.80 -12.26
C LEU A 708 37.04 35.93 -11.48
N LYS A 709 36.78 35.70 -10.18
CA LYS A 709 36.22 36.70 -9.27
C LYS A 709 37.15 37.89 -8.99
N ILE A 710 38.45 37.77 -9.28
CA ILE A 710 39.38 38.87 -9.03
C ILE A 710 38.97 40.06 -9.91
N GLY A 711 38.56 41.16 -9.26
CA GLY A 711 38.10 42.39 -9.91
C GLY A 711 36.70 42.30 -10.53
N GLU A 712 35.82 41.43 -10.01
CA GLU A 712 34.36 41.43 -10.28
C GLU A 712 33.62 42.57 -9.60
N ASP A 713 33.74 42.67 -8.28
CA ASP A 713 33.15 43.72 -7.49
C ASP A 713 34.20 44.18 -6.47
N GLU A 714 34.58 45.46 -6.48
CA GLU A 714 35.58 46.00 -5.53
C GLU A 714 35.08 45.98 -4.07
N ASP A 715 33.77 45.76 -3.88
CA ASP A 715 33.06 45.76 -2.59
C ASP A 715 32.78 44.34 -2.01
N GLU A 716 33.22 43.24 -2.65
CA GLU A 716 32.99 41.87 -2.16
C GLU A 716 33.97 41.50 -1.02
N GLU A 717 33.50 41.54 0.23
CA GLU A 717 34.28 41.20 1.43
C GLU A 717 34.77 39.73 1.35
N GLY A 718 36.10 39.52 1.36
CA GLY A 718 36.72 38.18 1.31
C GLY A 718 37.14 37.67 -0.07
N GLY A 719 37.06 38.49 -1.13
CA GLY A 719 37.59 38.15 -2.46
C GLY A 719 39.12 38.05 -2.51
N ALA A 720 39.65 37.30 -3.50
CA ALA A 720 41.09 37.28 -3.78
C ALA A 720 41.57 38.68 -4.18
N PRO A 721 42.64 39.22 -3.55
CA PRO A 721 43.08 40.57 -3.84
C PRO A 721 43.70 40.69 -5.24
N LEU A 722 43.65 41.90 -5.82
CA LEU A 722 44.05 42.18 -7.21
C LEU A 722 45.53 41.88 -7.49
N ASP A 723 46.38 41.88 -6.48
CA ASP A 723 47.80 41.51 -6.54
C ASP A 723 48.04 40.00 -6.76
N TRP A 724 46.98 39.18 -6.63
CA TRP A 724 47.04 37.75 -6.97
C TRP A 724 47.08 37.51 -8.48
N LEU A 725 46.75 38.51 -9.30
CA LEU A 725 46.91 38.46 -10.75
C LEU A 725 48.38 38.63 -11.14
N VAL A 726 49.10 37.52 -11.17
CA VAL A 726 50.50 37.49 -11.59
C VAL A 726 50.56 37.25 -13.10
N PRO A 727 51.06 38.20 -13.90
CA PRO A 727 51.12 38.07 -15.35
C PRO A 727 51.79 36.78 -15.82
N ALA A 728 52.93 36.40 -15.25
CA ALA A 728 53.60 35.13 -15.61
C ALA A 728 52.73 33.89 -15.36
N ARG A 729 51.92 33.88 -14.29
CA ARG A 729 51.07 32.75 -13.92
C ARG A 729 49.83 32.64 -14.80
N VAL A 730 49.18 33.77 -15.09
CA VAL A 730 47.99 33.81 -15.95
C VAL A 730 48.33 33.37 -17.38
N PHE A 731 49.44 33.85 -17.93
CA PHE A 731 49.86 33.46 -19.28
C PHE A 731 50.32 32.00 -19.36
N ALA A 732 50.97 31.48 -18.31
CA ALA A 732 51.27 30.04 -18.24
C ALA A 732 49.98 29.19 -18.18
N LEU A 733 48.94 29.65 -17.45
CA LEU A 733 47.63 28.98 -17.42
C LEU A 733 46.94 28.97 -18.79
N ALA A 734 47.14 30.02 -19.61
CA ALA A 734 46.65 30.09 -21.00
C ALA A 734 47.27 29.02 -21.92
N GLU A 735 48.39 28.41 -21.52
CA GLU A 735 49.05 27.32 -22.24
C GLU A 735 48.76 25.92 -21.63
N SER A 736 47.80 25.82 -20.71
CA SER A 736 47.39 24.55 -20.10
C SER A 736 46.93 23.53 -21.13
N THR A 737 47.14 22.23 -20.85
CA THR A 737 46.57 21.13 -21.65
C THR A 737 45.05 21.09 -21.54
N VAL A 738 44.50 21.60 -20.43
CA VAL A 738 43.08 21.62 -20.15
C VAL A 738 42.43 22.86 -20.76
N LYS A 739 41.47 22.67 -21.66
CA LYS A 739 40.78 23.76 -22.38
C LYS A 739 40.14 24.78 -21.44
N SER A 740 39.41 24.32 -20.42
CA SER A 740 38.73 25.22 -19.47
C SER A 740 39.69 26.14 -18.72
N SER A 741 40.91 25.67 -18.40
CA SER A 741 41.94 26.50 -17.76
C SER A 741 42.44 27.60 -18.71
N ARG A 742 42.56 27.30 -20.01
CA ARG A 742 42.92 28.29 -21.03
C ARG A 742 41.84 29.35 -21.22
N GLU A 743 40.58 28.96 -21.16
CA GLU A 743 39.44 29.87 -21.23
C GLU A 743 39.40 30.83 -20.03
N VAL A 744 39.64 30.31 -18.82
CA VAL A 744 39.77 31.12 -17.60
C VAL A 744 40.89 32.14 -17.75
N ALA A 745 42.08 31.71 -18.18
CA ALA A 745 43.20 32.61 -18.42
C ALA A 745 42.88 33.68 -19.49
N SER A 746 42.18 33.30 -20.57
CA SER A 746 41.76 34.23 -21.62
C SER A 746 40.75 35.26 -21.09
N ALA A 747 39.80 34.84 -20.25
CA ALA A 747 38.86 35.75 -19.60
C ALA A 747 39.59 36.76 -18.69
N LEU A 748 40.54 36.30 -17.89
CA LEU A 748 41.38 37.16 -17.04
C LEU A 748 42.20 38.16 -17.87
N ILE A 749 42.84 37.71 -18.95
CA ILE A 749 43.64 38.55 -19.84
C ILE A 749 42.77 39.61 -20.53
N ARG A 750 41.57 39.25 -20.98
CA ARG A 750 40.64 40.21 -21.58
C ARG A 750 40.17 41.25 -20.57
N ARG A 751 39.83 40.83 -19.36
CA ARG A 751 39.30 41.71 -18.30
C ARG A 751 40.37 42.64 -17.72
N HIS A 752 41.54 42.09 -17.42
CA HIS A 752 42.65 42.77 -16.75
C HIS A 752 43.78 43.11 -17.71
N TYR A 753 43.43 43.43 -18.96
CA TYR A 753 44.36 43.59 -20.09
C TYR A 753 45.59 44.45 -19.75
N HIS A 754 45.35 45.64 -19.20
CA HIS A 754 46.42 46.58 -18.86
C HIS A 754 47.29 46.10 -17.70
N ARG A 755 46.68 45.61 -16.61
CA ARG A 755 47.41 45.08 -15.44
C ARG A 755 48.25 43.86 -15.78
N LEU A 756 47.80 43.06 -16.75
CA LEU A 756 48.48 41.86 -17.22
C LEU A 756 49.50 42.14 -18.34
N GLY A 757 49.91 43.39 -18.56
CA GLY A 757 51.02 43.75 -19.46
C GLY A 757 50.63 44.03 -20.92
N GLY A 758 49.33 44.20 -21.22
CA GLY A 758 48.83 44.77 -22.46
C GLY A 758 49.31 44.08 -23.74
N ALA A 759 49.50 44.88 -24.80
CA ALA A 759 49.87 44.38 -26.13
C ALA A 759 51.22 43.64 -26.11
N ALA A 760 52.17 44.11 -25.29
CA ALA A 760 53.51 43.55 -25.19
C ALA A 760 53.49 42.08 -24.76
N ARG A 761 52.56 41.66 -23.89
CA ARG A 761 52.44 40.26 -23.45
C ARG A 761 51.56 39.40 -24.35
N LEU A 762 50.62 39.96 -25.12
CA LEU A 762 49.83 39.18 -26.09
C LEU A 762 50.68 38.50 -27.16
N ALA A 763 51.84 39.08 -27.50
CA ALA A 763 52.80 38.46 -28.40
C ALA A 763 53.21 37.05 -27.95
N TRP A 764 53.21 36.77 -26.65
CA TRP A 764 53.47 35.42 -26.11
C TRP A 764 52.39 34.43 -26.57
N LEU A 765 51.11 34.78 -26.41
CA LEU A 765 49.99 33.89 -26.78
C LEU A 765 49.84 33.69 -28.29
N MET A 766 50.29 34.65 -29.10
CA MET A 766 50.32 34.53 -30.56
C MET A 766 51.24 33.40 -31.06
N GLU A 767 52.17 32.94 -30.22
CA GLU A 767 53.07 31.82 -30.50
C GLU A 767 52.59 30.49 -29.90
N SER A 768 51.44 30.48 -29.21
CA SER A 768 50.91 29.29 -28.55
C SER A 768 50.74 28.11 -29.51
N PRO A 769 50.99 26.85 -29.09
CA PRO A 769 50.68 25.67 -29.89
C PRO A 769 49.18 25.50 -30.16
N ASP A 770 48.32 26.01 -29.28
CA ASP A 770 46.86 25.93 -29.40
C ASP A 770 46.33 27.02 -30.36
N ARG A 771 45.45 26.65 -31.30
CA ARG A 771 44.91 27.58 -32.31
C ARG A 771 43.92 28.58 -31.71
N GLU A 772 43.10 28.15 -30.75
CA GLU A 772 42.09 29.02 -30.11
C GLU A 772 42.77 30.13 -29.32
N VAL A 773 43.86 29.81 -28.60
CA VAL A 773 44.66 30.80 -27.86
C VAL A 773 45.29 31.85 -28.79
N ARG A 774 45.86 31.42 -29.93
CA ARG A 774 46.40 32.35 -30.93
C ARG A 774 45.31 33.27 -31.51
N LEU A 775 44.15 32.71 -31.84
CA LEU A 775 43.01 33.46 -32.36
C LEU A 775 42.48 34.47 -31.35
N PHE A 776 42.37 34.08 -30.08
CA PHE A 776 42.02 34.97 -28.99
C PHE A 776 43.01 36.13 -28.88
N ALA A 777 44.32 35.87 -28.89
CA ALA A 777 45.34 36.91 -28.77
C ALA A 777 45.30 37.93 -29.93
N VAL A 778 45.14 37.46 -31.18
CA VAL A 778 45.04 38.33 -32.35
C VAL A 778 43.73 39.13 -32.36
N ARG A 779 42.61 38.50 -32.00
CA ARG A 779 41.32 39.20 -31.89
C ARG A 779 41.31 40.21 -30.76
N LEU A 780 41.85 39.88 -29.58
CA LEU A 780 41.91 40.81 -28.46
C LEU A 780 42.82 42.01 -28.77
N LEU A 781 43.94 41.80 -29.47
CA LEU A 781 44.78 42.90 -29.97
C LEU A 781 43.98 43.82 -30.91
N TRP A 782 43.20 43.26 -31.83
CA TRP A 782 42.35 44.04 -32.72
C TRP A 782 41.21 44.75 -31.97
N GLU A 783 40.51 44.05 -31.07
CA GLU A 783 39.42 44.60 -30.25
C GLU A 783 39.89 45.83 -29.45
N GLN A 784 41.07 45.75 -28.82
CA GLN A 784 41.59 46.81 -27.96
C GLN A 784 42.23 47.97 -28.72
N HIS A 785 42.83 47.72 -29.90
CA HIS A 785 43.63 48.72 -30.62
C HIS A 785 43.13 49.04 -32.04
N ARG A 786 41.92 48.60 -32.43
CA ARG A 786 41.34 49.01 -33.71
C ARG A 786 41.19 50.53 -33.78
N PRO A 787 41.51 51.18 -34.92
CA PRO A 787 41.26 52.60 -35.10
C PRO A 787 39.75 52.90 -35.00
N LEU A 788 39.35 53.72 -34.03
CA LEU A 788 37.96 54.19 -33.95
C LEU A 788 37.77 55.35 -34.92
N THR A 789 37.03 55.13 -36.01
CA THR A 789 36.55 56.22 -36.86
C THR A 789 35.40 56.93 -36.13
N ILE A 790 35.69 57.97 -35.36
CA ILE A 790 34.66 58.97 -35.06
C ILE A 790 34.48 59.78 -36.36
N PRO A 791 33.28 59.82 -36.97
CA PRO A 791 33.07 60.61 -38.18
C PRO A 791 33.39 62.08 -37.91
N THR A 792 34.13 62.72 -38.80
CA THR A 792 34.52 64.15 -38.71
C THR A 792 33.34 65.13 -38.64
N SER A 793 32.11 64.66 -38.87
CA SER A 793 30.86 65.42 -38.72
C SER A 793 30.14 65.22 -37.37
N TRP A 794 30.68 64.43 -36.45
CA TRP A 794 30.06 64.19 -35.14
C TRP A 794 30.46 65.29 -34.15
N LYS A 795 29.51 66.15 -33.76
CA LYS A 795 29.62 67.05 -32.60
C LYS A 795 28.76 66.49 -31.46
N PRO A 796 29.28 66.43 -30.22
CA PRO A 796 28.47 65.99 -29.09
C PRO A 796 27.26 66.92 -28.94
N ALA A 797 26.06 66.33 -28.88
CA ALA A 797 24.85 67.08 -28.61
C ALA A 797 24.94 67.70 -27.21
N LYS A 798 24.74 69.02 -27.14
CA LYS A 798 24.55 69.74 -25.87
C LYS A 798 23.21 69.29 -25.24
N GLY A 799 23.27 68.85 -23.98
CA GLY A 799 22.13 68.84 -23.05
C GLY A 799 22.39 67.94 -21.84
N PRO A 800 21.77 68.21 -20.68
CA PRO A 800 22.06 69.33 -19.78
C PRO A 800 22.70 68.81 -18.48
N GLY A 801 23.79 69.42 -18.03
CA GLY A 801 24.39 69.14 -16.74
C GLY A 801 25.69 69.91 -16.57
N PRO A 802 25.91 70.61 -15.44
CA PRO A 802 27.08 71.45 -15.27
C PRO A 802 28.34 70.59 -15.20
N ARG A 803 29.39 71.03 -15.90
CA ARG A 803 30.76 70.55 -15.67
C ARG A 803 31.09 70.69 -14.19
N PRO A 804 31.59 69.64 -13.51
CA PRO A 804 32.41 69.86 -12.34
C PRO A 804 33.71 70.54 -12.79
N THR A 805 34.07 71.57 -12.04
CA THR A 805 35.26 72.41 -12.18
C THR A 805 36.55 71.62 -11.94
N ALA A 806 37.66 72.23 -12.37
CA ALA A 806 39.01 71.70 -12.43
C ALA A 806 39.72 71.47 -11.08
N GLU A 807 39.05 70.94 -10.06
CA GLU A 807 39.61 70.82 -8.69
C GLU A 807 39.51 69.44 -8.03
N SER A 808 39.43 68.37 -8.82
CA SER A 808 39.68 67.01 -8.31
C SER A 808 40.58 66.19 -9.24
N ALA A 809 41.58 66.88 -9.82
CA ALA A 809 42.57 66.32 -10.73
C ALA A 809 43.77 65.65 -10.04
N GLU A 810 43.85 65.59 -8.71
CA GLU A 810 45.03 65.03 -8.04
C GLU A 810 44.64 64.21 -6.81
N ALA A 811 44.54 62.89 -7.00
CA ALA A 811 44.97 61.84 -6.06
C ALA A 811 44.19 60.53 -6.27
N MET A 812 44.39 59.88 -7.42
CA MET A 812 44.52 58.43 -7.52
C MET A 812 44.97 58.12 -8.95
N ALA A 813 46.16 57.53 -9.06
CA ALA A 813 46.88 57.33 -10.31
C ALA A 813 46.05 56.53 -11.32
N VAL A 814 45.44 57.24 -12.26
CA VAL A 814 44.97 56.68 -13.53
C VAL A 814 46.22 56.35 -14.34
N PRO A 815 46.54 55.08 -14.66
CA PRO A 815 47.44 54.83 -15.76
C PRO A 815 46.68 55.23 -17.02
N ALA A 816 47.17 56.33 -17.58
CA ALA A 816 46.91 56.96 -18.86
C ALA A 816 46.02 56.19 -19.85
N ALA A 817 45.16 56.97 -20.52
CA ALA A 817 44.54 56.65 -21.79
C ALA A 817 45.54 56.44 -22.97
N ASP A 818 46.83 56.19 -22.69
CA ASP A 818 47.92 56.12 -23.67
C ASP A 818 48.54 54.72 -23.77
N GLU A 819 47.74 53.72 -24.12
CA GLU A 819 48.29 52.46 -24.66
C GLU A 819 47.47 51.87 -25.81
N ARG A 820 46.56 52.64 -26.42
CA ARG A 820 46.11 52.28 -27.77
C ARG A 820 47.21 52.64 -28.77
N PHE A 821 47.33 51.84 -29.83
CA PHE A 821 48.22 52.24 -30.91
C PHE A 821 47.68 53.57 -31.48
N GLU A 822 48.57 54.56 -31.62
CA GLU A 822 48.20 55.93 -32.01
C GLU A 822 47.43 55.94 -33.35
N ASP A 823 47.82 55.05 -34.26
CA ASP A 823 47.20 54.86 -35.57
C ASP A 823 47.28 53.39 -36.04
N GLY A 824 46.68 53.12 -37.21
CA GLY A 824 46.75 51.80 -37.83
C GLY A 824 48.17 51.39 -38.24
N GLU A 825 49.10 52.34 -38.40
CA GLU A 825 50.50 52.08 -38.77
C GLU A 825 51.31 51.56 -37.57
N ALA A 826 51.06 52.06 -36.36
CA ALA A 826 51.65 51.52 -35.14
C ALA A 826 51.21 50.08 -34.85
N LEU A 827 49.93 49.75 -35.11
CA LEU A 827 49.44 48.37 -35.04
C LEU A 827 50.08 47.48 -36.12
N ARG A 828 50.22 47.99 -37.35
CA ARG A 828 50.94 47.31 -38.46
C ARG A 828 52.38 47.00 -38.06
N GLN A 829 53.08 47.98 -37.50
CA GLN A 829 54.47 47.84 -37.07
C GLN A 829 54.62 46.84 -35.93
N PHE A 830 53.65 46.75 -35.02
CA PHE A 830 53.61 45.72 -33.98
C PHE A 830 53.43 44.32 -34.58
N LEU A 831 52.44 44.11 -35.46
CA LEU A 831 52.22 42.84 -36.15
C LEU A 831 53.45 42.42 -36.97
N ARG A 832 54.09 43.38 -37.64
CA ARG A 832 55.37 43.20 -38.34
C ARG A 832 56.46 42.77 -37.36
N THR A 833 56.57 43.41 -36.19
CA THR A 833 57.57 43.03 -35.18
C THR A 833 57.36 41.62 -34.64
N VAL A 834 56.11 41.18 -34.44
CA VAL A 834 55.80 39.81 -33.99
C VAL A 834 56.10 38.77 -35.08
N LEU A 835 55.75 39.03 -36.35
CA LEU A 835 55.99 38.09 -37.45
C LEU A 835 57.46 38.01 -37.88
N PHE A 836 58.16 39.15 -37.93
CA PHE A 836 59.55 39.23 -38.39
C PHE A 836 60.57 39.07 -37.26
N GLY A 837 60.26 39.48 -36.02
CA GLY A 837 61.20 39.58 -34.90
C GLY A 837 61.16 38.45 -33.85
N LEU A 838 61.95 38.65 -32.78
CA LEU A 838 61.77 38.04 -31.45
C LEU A 838 61.11 39.11 -30.56
N PRO A 839 59.81 39.02 -30.22
CA PRO A 839 59.17 40.03 -29.37
C PRO A 839 59.86 40.11 -27.98
N PRO A 840 59.83 41.27 -27.30
CA PRO A 840 60.51 41.47 -26.00
C PRO A 840 60.12 40.44 -24.93
N GLY A 841 58.89 39.88 -24.99
CA GLY A 841 58.44 38.80 -24.11
C GLY A 841 59.15 37.45 -24.29
N ARG A 842 59.94 37.23 -25.35
CA ARG A 842 60.72 35.98 -25.53
C ARG A 842 61.85 35.81 -24.51
N MET A 843 62.26 36.88 -23.81
CA MET A 843 63.39 36.86 -22.87
C MET A 843 62.98 36.76 -21.38
N GLU A 844 61.71 36.99 -21.03
CA GLU A 844 61.23 36.72 -19.66
C GLU A 844 61.23 35.19 -19.45
N ARG A 845 62.04 34.70 -18.51
CA ARG A 845 62.15 33.27 -18.21
C ARG A 845 60.77 32.72 -17.82
N ARG A 846 60.37 31.62 -18.47
CA ARG A 846 59.26 30.76 -18.07
C ARG A 846 59.47 30.31 -16.63
N GLU A 847 58.80 30.91 -15.65
CA GLU A 847 58.73 30.29 -14.33
C GLU A 847 57.84 29.05 -14.43
N PRO A 848 58.38 27.84 -14.23
CA PRO A 848 57.58 26.63 -14.34
C PRO A 848 56.50 26.65 -13.26
N ILE A 849 55.24 26.48 -13.68
CA ILE A 849 54.17 26.07 -12.78
C ILE A 849 54.15 24.54 -12.78
N ALA A 850 54.18 23.94 -11.59
CA ALA A 850 54.06 22.50 -11.44
C ALA A 850 52.76 22.01 -12.12
N GLY A 851 52.88 21.07 -13.06
CA GLY A 851 51.74 20.46 -13.78
C GLY A 851 51.46 20.99 -15.19
N LEU A 852 52.15 22.03 -15.67
CA LEU A 852 52.01 22.53 -17.04
C LEU A 852 53.16 22.06 -17.95
N PRO A 853 52.91 21.55 -19.17
CA PRO A 853 53.96 21.08 -20.06
C PRO A 853 54.75 22.21 -20.71
N SER A 854 56.08 22.14 -20.63
CA SER A 854 57.02 23.04 -21.32
C SER A 854 57.22 22.64 -22.79
N ARG A 855 56.17 22.69 -23.63
CA ARG A 855 56.31 22.38 -25.06
C ARG A 855 56.64 23.63 -25.87
N HIS A 856 57.83 23.66 -26.47
CA HIS A 856 58.27 24.71 -27.38
C HIS A 856 57.90 24.36 -28.83
N LEU A 857 57.24 25.26 -29.56
CA LEU A 857 57.21 25.20 -31.01
C LEU A 857 58.53 25.75 -31.57
N SER A 858 59.01 25.19 -32.69
CA SER A 858 60.06 25.84 -33.48
C SER A 858 59.56 27.17 -34.05
N ALA A 859 60.41 28.19 -34.13
CA ALA A 859 60.03 29.53 -34.59
C ALA A 859 59.29 29.53 -35.93
N SER A 860 59.70 28.70 -36.90
CA SER A 860 59.05 28.59 -38.22
C SER A 860 57.64 28.00 -38.16
N ALA A 861 57.40 27.06 -37.23
CA ALA A 861 56.08 26.47 -37.01
C ALA A 861 55.13 27.46 -36.31
N ALA A 862 55.63 28.26 -35.38
CA ALA A 862 54.85 29.31 -34.72
C ALA A 862 54.43 30.41 -35.73
N LYS A 863 55.37 30.90 -36.55
CA LYS A 863 55.13 31.92 -37.58
C LYS A 863 54.08 31.49 -38.61
N ARG A 864 54.22 30.28 -39.17
CA ARG A 864 53.25 29.71 -40.11
C ARG A 864 51.83 29.67 -39.50
N ARG A 865 51.72 29.21 -38.25
CA ARG A 865 50.45 29.09 -37.55
C ARG A 865 49.83 30.44 -37.16
N LEU A 866 50.64 31.47 -36.92
CA LEU A 866 50.18 32.83 -36.71
C LEU A 866 49.61 33.43 -37.99
N ILE A 867 50.28 33.23 -39.14
CA ILE A 867 49.79 33.66 -40.47
C ILE A 867 48.40 33.10 -40.75
N GLU A 868 48.15 31.84 -40.43
CA GLU A 868 46.84 31.21 -40.62
C GLU A 868 45.72 31.89 -39.80
N VAL A 869 46.03 32.32 -38.57
CA VAL A 869 45.07 33.00 -37.69
C VAL A 869 44.84 34.46 -38.10
N VAL A 870 45.92 35.16 -38.47
CA VAL A 870 45.86 36.52 -39.04
C VAL A 870 45.03 36.51 -40.32
N ARG A 871 45.20 35.50 -41.18
CA ARG A 871 44.35 35.27 -42.34
C ARG A 871 42.89 35.12 -41.96
N ASP A 872 42.59 34.24 -41.00
CA ASP A 872 41.21 33.92 -40.66
C ASP A 872 40.48 35.17 -40.14
N LEU A 873 41.12 35.98 -39.29
CA LEU A 873 40.54 37.27 -38.87
C LEU A 873 40.46 38.28 -40.04
N GLY A 874 41.45 38.32 -40.92
CA GLY A 874 41.45 39.20 -42.10
C GLY A 874 40.47 38.80 -43.20
N VAL A 875 39.95 37.57 -43.19
CA VAL A 875 38.84 37.15 -44.05
C VAL A 875 37.49 37.57 -43.43
N GLU A 876 37.42 37.64 -42.10
CA GLU A 876 36.21 38.01 -41.36
C GLU A 876 36.02 39.55 -41.25
N ASP A 877 37.10 40.30 -41.03
CA ASP A 877 37.09 41.75 -40.78
C ASP A 877 37.94 42.50 -41.80
N ARG A 878 37.25 43.27 -42.66
CA ARG A 878 37.86 44.10 -43.71
C ARG A 878 38.82 45.15 -43.15
N GLY A 879 38.51 45.73 -42.00
CA GLY A 879 39.35 46.76 -41.36
C GLY A 879 40.69 46.17 -40.93
N PHE A 880 40.66 45.01 -40.27
CA PHE A 880 41.87 44.27 -39.92
C PHE A 880 42.65 43.83 -41.17
N ALA A 881 41.94 43.37 -42.21
CA ALA A 881 42.52 42.94 -43.48
C ALA A 881 43.37 44.03 -44.14
N SER A 882 42.90 45.28 -44.16
CA SER A 882 43.64 46.42 -44.75
C SER A 882 45.00 46.69 -44.08
N ILE A 883 45.14 46.32 -42.79
CA ILE A 883 46.40 46.46 -42.03
C ILE A 883 47.27 45.20 -42.20
N ALA A 884 46.64 44.03 -42.09
CA ALA A 884 47.33 42.74 -42.13
C ALA A 884 47.92 42.42 -43.51
N VAL A 885 47.26 42.81 -44.60
CA VAL A 885 47.72 42.53 -45.98
C VAL A 885 49.10 43.13 -46.24
N ALA A 886 49.35 44.37 -45.83
CA ALA A 886 50.66 45.00 -46.00
C ALA A 886 51.78 44.22 -45.30
N VAL A 887 51.52 43.70 -44.09
CA VAL A 887 52.50 42.88 -43.35
C VAL A 887 52.69 41.51 -44.00
N LEU A 888 51.62 40.88 -44.49
CA LEU A 888 51.66 39.57 -45.15
C LEU A 888 52.34 39.64 -46.53
N ASP A 889 52.14 40.73 -47.29
CA ASP A 889 52.79 40.99 -48.58
C ASP A 889 54.30 41.18 -48.42
N GLU A 890 54.72 41.86 -47.36
CA GLU A 890 56.14 41.93 -47.00
C GLU A 890 56.69 40.58 -46.57
N PHE A 891 55.93 39.82 -45.75
CA PHE A 891 56.36 38.53 -45.23
C PHE A 891 56.36 37.42 -46.29
N MET A 892 55.61 37.61 -47.39
CA MET A 892 55.66 36.75 -48.58
C MET A 892 57.08 36.64 -49.17
N ARG A 893 58.02 37.53 -48.83
CA ARG A 893 59.43 37.41 -49.23
C ARG A 893 60.27 36.49 -48.32
N SER A 894 59.65 35.82 -47.34
CA SER A 894 60.36 34.87 -46.46
C SER A 894 60.98 33.71 -47.25
N LEU A 895 62.25 33.39 -46.96
CA LEU A 895 62.99 32.28 -47.57
C LEU A 895 62.51 30.90 -47.08
N ALA A 896 61.76 30.84 -45.98
CA ALA A 896 61.21 29.59 -45.47
C ALA A 896 59.99 29.16 -46.29
N ARG A 897 60.13 28.08 -47.07
CA ARG A 897 59.10 27.58 -47.99
C ARG A 897 57.70 27.44 -47.38
N GLY A 898 57.61 26.95 -46.13
CA GLY A 898 56.33 26.77 -45.43
C GLY A 898 55.67 28.07 -44.96
N GLU A 899 56.46 29.13 -44.72
CA GLU A 899 55.97 30.47 -44.38
C GLU A 899 55.47 31.20 -45.62
N TRP A 900 56.25 31.16 -46.71
CA TRP A 900 55.86 31.71 -48.01
C TRP A 900 54.52 31.15 -48.51
N GLN A 901 54.37 29.82 -48.52
CA GLN A 901 53.12 29.17 -48.97
C GLN A 901 51.90 29.58 -48.12
N ALA A 902 52.08 29.72 -46.80
CA ALA A 902 51.01 30.15 -45.91
C ALA A 902 50.62 31.61 -46.15
N CYS A 903 51.58 32.51 -46.40
CA CYS A 903 51.33 33.91 -46.76
C CYS A 903 50.60 34.04 -48.10
N VAL A 904 51.05 33.34 -49.14
CA VAL A 904 50.37 33.35 -50.45
C VAL A 904 48.93 32.86 -50.33
N ALA A 905 48.71 31.76 -49.59
CA ALA A 905 47.37 31.25 -49.34
C ALA A 905 46.52 32.23 -48.51
N ALA A 906 47.13 32.94 -47.56
CA ALA A 906 46.45 33.93 -46.73
C ALA A 906 45.97 35.13 -47.57
N LEU A 907 46.88 35.76 -48.30
CA LEU A 907 46.59 36.89 -49.19
C LEU A 907 45.54 36.53 -50.24
N ALA A 908 45.60 35.32 -50.81
CA ALA A 908 44.63 34.88 -51.82
C ALA A 908 43.21 34.76 -51.26
N ARG A 909 43.07 34.25 -50.02
CA ARG A 909 41.76 34.13 -49.36
C ARG A 909 41.21 35.47 -48.89
N ILE A 910 42.05 36.34 -48.35
CA ILE A 910 41.64 37.70 -47.97
C ILE A 910 41.16 38.46 -49.22
N ARG A 911 41.92 38.43 -50.32
CA ARG A 911 41.52 39.04 -51.60
C ARG A 911 40.20 38.49 -52.14
N ALA A 912 39.95 37.19 -51.97
CA ALA A 912 38.68 36.59 -52.37
C ALA A 912 37.49 37.06 -51.51
N ALA A 913 37.71 37.28 -50.21
CA ALA A 913 36.68 37.74 -49.27
C ALA A 913 36.43 39.27 -49.34
N HIS A 914 37.48 40.04 -49.66
CA HIS A 914 37.46 41.49 -49.78
C HIS A 914 38.13 41.90 -51.11
N PRO A 915 37.40 41.83 -52.24
CA PRO A 915 37.96 42.07 -53.58
C PRO A 915 38.50 43.49 -53.79
N ASP A 916 38.09 44.43 -52.95
CA ASP A 916 38.49 45.83 -52.97
C ASP A 916 39.84 46.09 -52.28
N ILE A 917 40.41 45.08 -51.60
CA ILE A 917 41.74 45.18 -50.99
C ILE A 917 42.79 44.66 -51.99
N GLU A 918 43.67 45.55 -52.44
CA GLU A 918 44.79 45.18 -53.31
C GLU A 918 45.86 44.38 -52.55
N THR A 919 46.38 43.33 -53.19
CA THR A 919 47.47 42.49 -52.67
C THR A 919 48.55 42.36 -53.73
N LEU A 920 49.81 42.12 -53.36
CA LEU A 920 50.91 41.88 -54.32
C LEU A 920 50.83 40.52 -55.06
N LEU A 921 49.78 39.71 -54.84
CA LEU A 921 49.55 38.49 -55.59
C LEU A 921 49.19 38.77 -57.06
N PRO A 922 49.64 37.93 -58.01
CA PRO A 922 49.20 38.02 -59.41
C PRO A 922 47.67 38.00 -59.54
N PRO A 923 47.09 38.67 -60.55
CA PRO A 923 45.64 38.68 -60.77
C PRO A 923 45.11 37.25 -60.93
N ALA A 924 43.93 36.98 -60.35
CA ALA A 924 43.30 35.66 -60.44
C ALA A 924 42.89 35.38 -61.89
N VAL A 925 43.36 34.28 -62.47
CA VAL A 925 42.99 33.87 -63.82
C VAL A 925 41.52 33.41 -63.80
N GLU A 926 40.63 34.13 -64.48
CA GLU A 926 39.23 33.75 -64.64
C GLU A 926 39.12 32.37 -65.30
N ARG A 927 38.64 31.36 -64.56
CA ARG A 927 38.29 30.06 -65.15
C ARG A 927 36.95 30.21 -65.88
N LYS A 928 37.00 30.24 -67.22
CA LYS A 928 35.82 30.01 -68.06
C LYS A 928 35.23 28.64 -67.72
N SER A 929 33.96 28.63 -67.32
CA SER A 929 33.17 27.44 -66.98
C SER A 929 33.05 26.50 -68.18
N ALA A 930 33.34 25.22 -67.95
CA ALA A 930 32.98 24.08 -68.79
C ALA A 930 32.32 23.03 -67.90
#